data_AF-A0A285XYD5-F1
#
_entry.id   AF-A0A285XYD5-F1
#
_cell.length_a   1.000
_cell.length_b   1.000
_cell.length_c   1.000
_cell.angle_alpha   90.00
_cell.angle_beta   90.00
_cell.angle_gamma   90.00
#
_symmetry.space_group_name_H-M   'P 1'
#
loop_
_entity.id
_entity.type
_entity.pdbx_description
1 polymer ?
#
loop_
_entity_poly.entity_id
_entity_poly.type
_entity_poly.pdbx_seq_one_letter_code
_entity_poly.pdbx_strand_id
1 'polypeptide(L)'
;MATTGTLRADVVRPFPGTAPRADPAATITGDHWRVTVLADGVFRVEWSDDGGFEDRASTFAIRRALPVPEYTVEHTDGGVVVTTARARLRYDGRPFSAGGFTVETLGPDANRWRWGQEPRDLGGTGRTLDDVDGRMPLESGVLARDGITVLDDSDSFLFTEDGWIGTRVPGRRDVTVFAYGRDYEAALHAFHAVSGAPSLLPRWALGNWWSRYHPYTDTEYLALVDRFADERLPFSVAVIDMDWHRVDSVPERFGNGWTGYSWEPSLFPDPVAFLGALHERGMRTTLNLHPADGVRAFEDAYPAVAAAMEIDAASEEPVAFDPTDRRFLETYFADLHHPLEEQGVDFWWIDWQQGRTTSLPGVDPLWLLNHFHHLDSARDGGAGMTFSRYAGPGSHRYAVGFSGDAVVSWASLAFQPEFTATAANIGYGWWSHDIGGHTRGVRDDELATRWVQFGVFSPIMRLHSANNPFIRKEPWAFPAESRDAMGEALRFRHRLVPYLHTMNHRSAAGTALVRPVYHLEPHRDEAYDVPNEYAFGSELLVAPIVEPRDPASLLGRARAWLPPGTWTDVFTGTTYAGDRRVDLHRGIEGIPVLLRAGGVLPLAAEGEVDATVNPAALEVLVAPAASGSFTLVEDREDTPDSVCTTRLAWDADTSVFRIEAATGDRTSVPARRRWRITFLAAPATGQPVDEQGPGRFSVDLDVDTVDGAVLTLTGAPRVGVDARDGARRLLERAQAGNPEKLEAWRVVARDAPRADRIAELASVDLPVSVRDALVELLGSVHPGTD
;
A
#
# COMPACT_ATOMS: atom_id res chain seq x y z
N MET A 1 18.89 -3.78 44.00
CA MET A 1 17.75 -3.06 44.60
C MET A 1 16.68 -2.98 43.53
N ALA A 2 15.49 -3.49 43.84
CA ALA A 2 14.38 -3.65 42.91
C ALA A 2 13.96 -2.31 42.28
N THR A 3 13.97 -2.25 40.95
CA THR A 3 13.41 -1.16 40.16
C THR A 3 12.12 -1.64 39.52
N THR A 4 11.03 -1.13 40.09
CA THR A 4 9.78 -0.74 39.40
C THR A 4 9.24 -1.69 38.33
N GLY A 5 8.30 -2.54 38.74
CA GLY A 5 7.37 -3.18 37.83
C GLY A 5 6.50 -2.13 37.15
N THR A 6 6.81 -1.82 35.89
CA THR A 6 5.81 -1.41 34.91
C THR A 6 4.82 -2.56 34.81
N LEU A 7 3.54 -2.28 35.06
CA LEU A 7 2.45 -3.24 34.80
C LEU A 7 2.58 -3.66 33.32
N ARG A 8 2.94 -4.92 33.06
CA ARG A 8 2.89 -5.50 31.71
C ARG A 8 1.46 -5.30 31.20
N ALA A 9 1.28 -4.59 30.10
CA ALA A 9 -0.03 -4.50 29.48
C ALA A 9 -0.40 -5.88 28.91
N ASP A 10 -1.53 -6.44 29.34
CA ASP A 10 -1.98 -7.77 28.89
C ASP A 10 -2.17 -7.79 27.37
N VAL A 11 -1.49 -8.71 26.66
CA VAL A 11 -1.64 -8.90 25.21
C VAL A 11 -3.07 -9.30 24.85
N VAL A 12 -3.68 -10.13 25.69
CA VAL A 12 -5.09 -10.51 25.58
C VAL A 12 -5.94 -9.36 26.09
N ARG A 13 -6.42 -8.54 25.14
CA ARG A 13 -7.31 -7.43 25.40
C ARG A 13 -8.16 -7.12 24.18
N PRO A 14 -9.32 -6.47 24.33
CA PRO A 14 -10.12 -6.04 23.19
C PRO A 14 -9.33 -5.07 22.30
N PHE A 15 -9.54 -5.15 20.98
CA PHE A 15 -8.97 -4.17 20.06
C PHE A 15 -9.47 -2.75 20.41
N PRO A 16 -8.61 -1.71 20.41
CA PRO A 16 -9.03 -0.35 20.70
C PRO A 16 -10.23 0.11 19.86
N GLY A 17 -11.23 0.70 20.50
CA GLY A 17 -12.46 1.18 19.84
C GLY A 17 -13.49 0.10 19.51
N THR A 18 -13.32 -1.14 19.99
CA THR A 18 -14.31 -2.21 19.86
C THR A 18 -15.63 -1.82 20.53
N ALA A 19 -16.74 -1.91 19.78
CA ALA A 19 -18.09 -1.59 20.24
C ALA A 19 -19.12 -2.45 19.49
N PRO A 20 -19.18 -3.78 19.74
CA PRO A 20 -19.76 -4.75 18.82
C PRO A 20 -21.29 -4.91 18.97
N ARG A 21 -21.89 -4.31 20.00
CA ARG A 21 -23.34 -4.31 20.23
C ARG A 21 -23.98 -3.15 19.49
N ALA A 22 -24.97 -3.43 18.65
CA ALA A 22 -25.69 -2.40 17.92
C ALA A 22 -26.62 -1.57 18.82
N ASP A 23 -26.94 -0.36 18.39
CA ASP A 23 -28.01 0.42 19.01
C ASP A 23 -29.35 -0.34 18.85
N PRO A 24 -30.15 -0.53 19.93
CA PRO A 24 -31.46 -1.17 19.83
C PRO A 24 -32.39 -0.50 18.82
N ALA A 25 -32.28 0.82 18.62
CA ALA A 25 -33.08 1.57 17.66
C ALA A 25 -32.65 1.33 16.20
N ALA A 26 -31.50 0.71 15.96
CA ALA A 26 -31.08 0.25 14.63
C ALA A 26 -31.50 -1.20 14.33
N THR A 27 -32.16 -1.88 15.27
CA THR A 27 -32.40 -3.32 15.22
C THR A 27 -33.88 -3.65 15.12
N ILE A 28 -34.23 -4.52 14.16
CA ILE A 28 -35.56 -5.10 14.00
C ILE A 28 -35.44 -6.62 14.16
N THR A 29 -36.25 -7.20 15.04
CA THR A 29 -36.12 -8.61 15.44
C THR A 29 -37.45 -9.36 15.28
N GLY A 30 -37.38 -10.58 14.74
CA GLY A 30 -38.42 -11.61 14.83
C GLY A 30 -37.93 -12.83 15.61
N ASP A 31 -38.73 -13.89 15.70
CA ASP A 31 -38.43 -15.06 16.56
C ASP A 31 -37.12 -15.78 16.18
N HIS A 32 -36.81 -15.83 14.89
CA HIS A 32 -35.66 -16.56 14.33
C HIS A 32 -34.70 -15.69 13.52
N TRP A 33 -34.96 -14.38 13.45
CA TRP A 33 -34.20 -13.50 12.58
C TRP A 33 -34.02 -12.12 13.15
N ARG A 34 -32.95 -11.45 12.73
CA ARG A 34 -32.63 -10.08 13.12
C ARG A 34 -32.09 -9.30 11.93
N VAL A 35 -32.58 -8.08 11.75
CA VAL A 35 -32.05 -7.10 10.79
C VAL A 35 -31.50 -5.93 11.60
N THR A 36 -30.24 -5.57 11.37
CA THR A 36 -29.61 -4.36 11.92
C THR A 36 -29.23 -3.42 10.79
N VAL A 37 -29.69 -2.18 10.86
CA VAL A 37 -29.36 -1.12 9.90
C VAL A 37 -28.12 -0.37 10.42
N LEU A 38 -26.94 -0.75 9.91
CA LEU A 38 -25.65 -0.24 10.40
C LEU A 38 -25.27 1.12 9.78
N ALA A 39 -25.75 1.39 8.57
CA ALA A 39 -25.64 2.65 7.85
C ALA A 39 -26.69 2.70 6.73
N ASP A 40 -26.84 3.84 6.04
CA ASP A 40 -27.80 3.99 4.94
C ASP A 40 -27.72 2.88 3.89
N GLY A 41 -26.51 2.39 3.58
CA GLY A 41 -26.28 1.31 2.61
C GLY A 41 -25.82 0.00 3.23
N VAL A 42 -25.87 -0.18 4.56
CA VAL A 42 -25.34 -1.39 5.23
C VAL A 42 -26.42 -2.07 6.07
N PHE A 43 -26.79 -3.28 5.67
CA PHE A 43 -27.72 -4.12 6.43
C PHE A 43 -27.02 -5.39 6.90
N ARG A 44 -27.04 -5.64 8.20
CA ARG A 44 -26.71 -6.96 8.77
C ARG A 44 -27.99 -7.75 8.93
N VAL A 45 -28.01 -8.99 8.45
CA VAL A 45 -29.15 -9.89 8.49
C VAL A 45 -28.72 -11.22 9.08
N GLU A 46 -29.41 -11.65 10.12
CA GLU A 46 -29.14 -12.89 10.83
C GLU A 46 -30.33 -13.84 10.76
N TRP A 47 -30.04 -15.14 10.66
CA TRP A 47 -31.01 -16.22 10.83
C TRP A 47 -30.49 -17.22 11.88
N SER A 48 -31.36 -17.64 12.79
CA SER A 48 -31.08 -18.70 13.74
C SER A 48 -32.30 -19.57 14.05
N ASP A 49 -32.16 -20.88 13.87
CA ASP A 49 -33.20 -21.87 14.21
C ASP A 49 -33.49 -21.92 15.73
N ASP A 50 -32.52 -21.52 16.57
CA ASP A 50 -32.66 -21.48 18.04
C ASP A 50 -33.10 -20.12 18.59
N GLY A 51 -33.27 -19.11 17.72
CA GLY A 51 -33.65 -17.74 18.09
C GLY A 51 -32.55 -16.90 18.77
N GLY A 52 -31.33 -17.44 18.91
CA GLY A 52 -30.18 -16.70 19.43
C GLY A 52 -29.40 -15.95 18.34
N PHE A 53 -28.86 -14.79 18.69
CA PHE A 53 -28.11 -13.93 17.78
C PHE A 53 -26.69 -13.64 18.30
N GLU A 54 -25.82 -13.10 17.45
CA GLU A 54 -24.43 -12.82 17.80
C GLU A 54 -24.18 -11.31 17.97
N ASP A 55 -23.68 -10.93 19.14
CA ASP A 55 -23.40 -9.52 19.49
C ASP A 55 -21.93 -9.27 19.82
N ARG A 56 -21.13 -10.33 19.92
CA ARG A 56 -19.69 -10.24 20.12
C ARG A 56 -19.01 -9.72 18.86
N ALA A 57 -17.80 -9.18 19.04
CA ALA A 57 -16.97 -8.78 17.91
C ALA A 57 -16.59 -10.03 17.10
N SER A 58 -16.58 -9.90 15.78
CA SER A 58 -16.01 -10.90 14.87
C SER A 58 -14.70 -10.42 14.26
N THR A 59 -14.02 -11.27 13.49
CA THR A 59 -12.82 -10.87 12.75
C THR A 59 -13.09 -9.66 11.84
N PHE A 60 -14.25 -9.63 11.19
CA PHE A 60 -14.72 -8.50 10.39
C PHE A 60 -15.29 -7.37 11.27
N ALA A 61 -16.36 -7.62 12.02
CA ALA A 61 -17.16 -6.58 12.65
C ALA A 61 -16.81 -6.37 14.13
N ILE A 62 -15.94 -5.41 14.40
CA ILE A 62 -15.60 -5.00 15.77
C ILE A 62 -16.48 -3.83 16.29
N ARG A 63 -17.19 -3.13 15.39
CA ARG A 63 -18.09 -2.01 15.73
C ARG A 63 -19.46 -2.21 15.08
N ARG A 64 -20.50 -2.16 15.90
CA ARG A 64 -21.92 -2.10 15.48
C ARG A 64 -22.69 -1.00 16.20
N ALA A 65 -22.14 -0.43 17.27
CA ALA A 65 -22.63 0.79 17.93
C ALA A 65 -22.33 2.03 17.05
N LEU A 66 -23.00 2.13 15.91
CA LEU A 66 -22.87 3.22 14.96
C LEU A 66 -24.06 4.18 15.09
N PRO A 67 -23.94 5.44 14.62
CA PRO A 67 -25.08 6.34 14.53
C PRO A 67 -26.23 5.70 13.75
N VAL A 68 -27.43 5.72 14.33
CA VAL A 68 -28.62 5.12 13.71
C VAL A 68 -29.03 5.97 12.49
N PRO A 69 -29.01 5.41 11.26
CA PRO A 69 -29.44 6.14 10.07
C PRO A 69 -30.96 6.38 10.08
N GLU A 70 -31.45 7.29 9.24
CA GLU A 70 -32.89 7.41 9.00
C GLU A 70 -33.37 6.23 8.14
N TYR A 71 -34.38 5.50 8.62
CA TYR A 71 -34.99 4.42 7.88
C TYR A 71 -36.47 4.24 8.25
N THR A 72 -37.20 3.57 7.36
CA THR A 72 -38.61 3.18 7.57
C THR A 72 -38.72 1.66 7.59
N VAL A 73 -39.68 1.14 8.36
CA VAL A 73 -39.97 -0.29 8.49
C VAL A 73 -41.43 -0.52 8.16
N GLU A 74 -41.67 -1.44 7.22
CA GLU A 74 -42.99 -1.99 6.94
C GLU A 74 -42.97 -3.47 7.34
N HIS A 75 -43.84 -3.87 8.27
CA HIS A 75 -44.00 -5.27 8.66
C HIS A 75 -44.85 -6.01 7.63
N THR A 76 -44.38 -7.19 7.19
CA THR A 76 -45.09 -8.09 6.27
C THR A 76 -45.55 -9.35 7.01
N ASP A 77 -46.19 -10.29 6.31
CA ASP A 77 -46.55 -11.59 6.89
C ASP A 77 -45.29 -12.43 7.19
N GLY A 78 -44.79 -12.32 8.42
CA GLY A 78 -43.62 -13.04 8.94
C GLY A 78 -42.28 -12.30 8.82
N GLY A 79 -42.20 -11.21 8.03
CA GLY A 79 -40.96 -10.51 7.74
C GLY A 79 -41.06 -8.98 7.74
N VAL A 80 -40.14 -8.32 7.02
CA VAL A 80 -40.00 -6.87 6.99
C VAL A 80 -39.53 -6.34 5.63
N VAL A 81 -39.93 -5.10 5.34
CA VAL A 81 -39.29 -4.25 4.33
C VAL A 81 -38.67 -3.06 5.06
N VAL A 82 -37.36 -2.90 4.92
CA VAL A 82 -36.60 -1.79 5.48
C VAL A 82 -36.14 -0.90 4.34
N THR A 83 -36.45 0.40 4.40
CA THR A 83 -36.04 1.38 3.37
C THR A 83 -35.25 2.52 4.02
N THR A 84 -34.04 2.74 3.54
CA THR A 84 -33.17 3.89 3.86
C THR A 84 -33.15 4.88 2.69
N ALA A 85 -32.33 5.93 2.78
CA ALA A 85 -32.10 6.83 1.66
C ALA A 85 -31.42 6.14 0.44
N ARG A 86 -30.61 5.10 0.68
CA ARG A 86 -29.78 4.46 -0.37
C ARG A 86 -30.33 3.12 -0.86
N ALA A 87 -31.06 2.40 -0.02
CA ALA A 87 -31.37 1.01 -0.32
C ALA A 87 -32.68 0.54 0.31
N ARG A 88 -33.22 -0.55 -0.25
CA ARG A 88 -34.39 -1.26 0.26
C ARG A 88 -34.08 -2.72 0.44
N LEU A 89 -34.16 -3.19 1.69
CA LEU A 89 -34.11 -4.60 2.04
C LEU A 89 -35.54 -5.15 2.14
N ARG A 90 -35.79 -6.30 1.53
CA ARG A 90 -37.00 -7.10 1.77
C ARG A 90 -36.59 -8.46 2.29
N TYR A 91 -37.16 -8.83 3.42
CA TYR A 91 -36.95 -10.12 4.04
C TYR A 91 -38.28 -10.75 4.47
N ASP A 92 -38.51 -12.02 4.14
CA ASP A 92 -39.76 -12.72 4.44
C ASP A 92 -39.79 -13.40 5.83
N GLY A 93 -38.69 -13.28 6.59
CA GLY A 93 -38.57 -13.82 7.94
C GLY A 93 -38.49 -15.34 8.01
N ARG A 94 -38.07 -15.99 6.93
CA ARG A 94 -37.84 -17.44 6.82
C ARG A 94 -36.37 -17.73 6.52
N PRO A 95 -35.89 -18.99 6.60
CA PRO A 95 -34.52 -19.31 6.21
C PRO A 95 -34.16 -18.69 4.84
N PHE A 96 -32.94 -18.16 4.74
CA PHE A 96 -32.53 -17.37 3.58
C PHE A 96 -32.79 -18.10 2.25
N SER A 97 -33.46 -17.41 1.34
CA SER A 97 -33.78 -17.90 0.00
C SER A 97 -33.79 -16.75 -1.01
N ALA A 98 -33.58 -17.05 -2.29
CA ALA A 98 -33.57 -16.03 -3.35
C ALA A 98 -34.90 -15.26 -3.49
N GLY A 99 -36.01 -15.89 -3.08
CA GLY A 99 -37.33 -15.25 -3.05
C GLY A 99 -37.57 -14.46 -1.76
N GLY A 100 -37.01 -14.92 -0.64
CA GLY A 100 -37.27 -14.39 0.69
C GLY A 100 -36.33 -13.28 1.13
N PHE A 101 -35.09 -13.21 0.62
CA PHE A 101 -34.11 -12.18 1.00
C PHE A 101 -33.58 -11.45 -0.24
N THR A 102 -33.92 -10.16 -0.35
CA THR A 102 -33.50 -9.30 -1.46
C THR A 102 -33.08 -7.92 -0.97
N VAL A 103 -32.08 -7.34 -1.61
CA VAL A 103 -31.66 -5.96 -1.38
C VAL A 103 -31.62 -5.22 -2.71
N GLU A 104 -32.11 -3.99 -2.72
CA GLU A 104 -32.13 -3.10 -3.89
C GLU A 104 -31.41 -1.81 -3.56
N THR A 105 -30.53 -1.34 -4.43
CA THR A 105 -30.07 0.05 -4.41
C THR A 105 -31.16 0.96 -4.98
N LEU A 106 -31.28 2.17 -4.45
CA LEU A 106 -32.20 3.20 -4.91
C LEU A 106 -31.44 4.26 -5.71
N GLY A 107 -32.13 4.91 -6.65
CA GLY A 107 -31.57 5.99 -7.46
C GLY A 107 -31.10 5.54 -8.86
N PRO A 108 -30.14 6.26 -9.47
CA PRO A 108 -29.76 6.05 -10.88
C PRO A 108 -29.04 4.73 -11.13
N ASP A 109 -28.28 4.22 -10.14
CA ASP A 109 -27.61 2.92 -10.19
C ASP A 109 -28.44 1.81 -9.52
N ALA A 110 -29.78 1.94 -9.58
CA ALA A 110 -30.67 0.95 -8.97
C ALA A 110 -30.47 -0.43 -9.58
N ASN A 111 -30.14 -1.39 -8.72
CA ASN A 111 -29.99 -2.78 -9.05
C ASN A 111 -30.57 -3.63 -7.91
N ARG A 112 -30.76 -4.92 -8.15
CA ARG A 112 -31.30 -5.87 -7.19
C ARG A 112 -30.36 -7.05 -7.04
N TRP A 113 -30.06 -7.38 -5.79
CA TRP A 113 -29.42 -8.62 -5.40
C TRP A 113 -30.42 -9.51 -4.64
N ARG A 114 -30.21 -10.82 -4.73
CA ARG A 114 -31.00 -11.85 -4.04
C ARG A 114 -30.05 -12.83 -3.37
N TRP A 115 -30.45 -13.36 -2.21
CA TRP A 115 -29.68 -14.41 -1.55
C TRP A 115 -29.38 -15.59 -2.49
N GLY A 116 -28.13 -16.08 -2.45
CA GLY A 116 -27.62 -17.14 -3.32
C GLY A 116 -27.20 -16.68 -4.72
N GLN A 117 -27.36 -15.40 -5.05
CA GLN A 117 -26.73 -14.81 -6.23
C GLN A 117 -25.29 -14.42 -5.88
N GLU A 118 -24.32 -14.94 -6.64
CA GLU A 118 -22.93 -14.47 -6.54
C GLU A 118 -22.85 -12.97 -6.87
N PRO A 119 -22.28 -12.13 -5.98
CA PRO A 119 -22.04 -10.73 -6.28
C PRO A 119 -21.12 -10.58 -7.49
N ARG A 120 -21.37 -9.57 -8.34
CA ARG A 120 -20.42 -9.16 -9.39
C ARG A 120 -19.48 -8.10 -8.83
N ASP A 121 -18.74 -8.49 -7.80
CA ASP A 121 -17.79 -7.62 -7.14
C ASP A 121 -16.56 -7.32 -8.03
N LEU A 122 -15.80 -6.31 -7.62
CA LEU A 122 -14.60 -5.86 -8.33
C LEU A 122 -13.32 -6.58 -7.88
N GLY A 123 -13.47 -7.71 -7.16
CA GLY A 123 -12.39 -8.38 -6.44
C GLY A 123 -11.85 -7.54 -5.28
N GLY A 124 -10.96 -8.12 -4.50
CA GLY A 124 -10.18 -7.47 -3.45
C GLY A 124 -8.71 -7.81 -3.65
N THR A 125 -8.20 -8.68 -2.78
CA THR A 125 -6.84 -9.21 -2.86
C THR A 125 -6.88 -10.72 -2.62
N GLY A 126 -5.73 -11.36 -2.45
CA GLY A 126 -5.64 -12.75 -1.99
C GLY A 126 -4.67 -12.90 -0.85
N ARG A 127 -4.77 -14.02 -0.11
CA ARG A 127 -3.83 -14.34 0.99
C ARG A 127 -2.37 -14.30 0.55
N THR A 128 -2.07 -14.83 -0.64
CA THR A 128 -0.69 -15.02 -1.11
C THR A 128 -0.62 -15.29 -2.62
N LEU A 129 0.55 -15.00 -3.20
CA LEU A 129 1.02 -15.35 -4.54
C LEU A 129 2.14 -16.41 -4.50
N ASP A 130 2.29 -17.13 -3.38
CA ASP A 130 3.22 -18.26 -3.31
C ASP A 130 2.94 -19.22 -4.46
N ASP A 131 4.01 -19.61 -5.17
CA ASP A 131 3.95 -20.49 -6.33
C ASP A 131 3.13 -19.98 -7.54
N VAL A 132 2.71 -18.71 -7.55
CA VAL A 132 1.96 -18.10 -8.65
C VAL A 132 2.91 -17.45 -9.67
N ASP A 133 2.72 -17.79 -10.96
CA ASP A 133 3.34 -17.12 -12.10
C ASP A 133 2.29 -16.30 -12.87
N GLY A 134 2.27 -14.99 -12.64
CA GLY A 134 1.28 -14.10 -13.22
C GLY A 134 -0.06 -14.05 -12.48
N ARG A 135 -1.16 -14.03 -13.24
CA ARG A 135 -2.49 -13.70 -12.71
C ARG A 135 -3.18 -14.88 -12.06
N MET A 136 -3.76 -14.66 -10.88
CA MET A 136 -4.67 -15.60 -10.20
C MET A 136 -6.06 -14.96 -9.96
N PRO A 137 -7.10 -15.75 -9.61
CA PRO A 137 -8.36 -15.21 -9.11
C PRO A 137 -8.16 -14.40 -7.81
N LEU A 138 -8.81 -13.25 -7.70
CA LEU A 138 -8.83 -12.44 -6.49
C LEU A 138 -9.99 -12.90 -5.58
N GLU A 139 -9.83 -12.78 -4.26
CA GLU A 139 -10.94 -12.94 -3.30
C GLU A 139 -11.90 -11.75 -3.39
N SER A 140 -13.12 -11.87 -2.85
CA SER A 140 -14.15 -10.84 -2.93
C SER A 140 -13.78 -9.55 -2.18
N GLY A 141 -14.18 -8.41 -2.78
CA GLY A 141 -14.14 -7.09 -2.14
C GLY A 141 -15.51 -6.62 -1.65
N VAL A 142 -15.58 -5.41 -1.08
CA VAL A 142 -16.86 -4.77 -0.69
C VAL A 142 -17.41 -3.83 -1.77
N LEU A 143 -16.77 -3.76 -2.94
CA LEU A 143 -17.18 -2.92 -4.05
C LEU A 143 -17.68 -3.75 -5.22
N ALA A 144 -18.76 -3.31 -5.86
CA ALA A 144 -19.31 -3.96 -7.05
C ALA A 144 -19.74 -2.93 -8.08
N ARG A 145 -19.46 -3.22 -9.36
CA ARG A 145 -19.89 -2.37 -10.48
C ARG A 145 -21.41 -2.33 -10.64
N ASP A 146 -22.07 -3.41 -10.22
CA ASP A 146 -23.52 -3.54 -10.22
C ASP A 146 -24.14 -3.11 -8.88
N GLY A 147 -23.32 -2.66 -7.93
CA GLY A 147 -23.72 -1.79 -6.82
C GLY A 147 -24.02 -2.47 -5.49
N ILE A 148 -24.00 -3.81 -5.42
CA ILE A 148 -24.30 -4.55 -4.19
C ILE A 148 -23.25 -5.65 -3.99
N THR A 149 -22.63 -5.67 -2.81
CA THR A 149 -21.77 -6.77 -2.34
C THR A 149 -22.29 -7.35 -1.04
N VAL A 150 -21.83 -8.55 -0.73
CA VAL A 150 -22.24 -9.29 0.46
C VAL A 150 -21.01 -9.90 1.11
N LEU A 151 -20.91 -9.70 2.43
CA LEU A 151 -19.92 -10.35 3.28
C LEU A 151 -20.66 -11.35 4.16
N ASP A 152 -20.33 -12.64 4.00
CA ASP A 152 -20.81 -13.70 4.88
C ASP A 152 -19.86 -13.86 6.07
N ASP A 153 -20.33 -13.45 7.25
CA ASP A 153 -19.58 -13.53 8.50
C ASP A 153 -19.96 -14.79 9.29
N SER A 154 -20.77 -15.71 8.75
CA SER A 154 -21.35 -16.85 9.48
C SER A 154 -20.33 -17.85 10.03
N ASP A 155 -19.13 -17.91 9.44
CA ASP A 155 -18.10 -18.91 9.76
C ASP A 155 -16.83 -18.28 10.37
N SER A 156 -16.77 -16.95 10.51
CA SER A 156 -15.64 -16.30 11.16
C SER A 156 -15.62 -16.60 12.66
N PHE A 157 -14.45 -16.56 13.29
CA PHE A 157 -14.39 -16.62 14.74
C PHE A 157 -14.67 -15.25 15.37
N LEU A 158 -14.89 -15.29 16.69
CA LEU A 158 -15.36 -14.18 17.50
C LEU A 158 -14.35 -13.80 18.57
N PHE A 159 -14.68 -12.75 19.31
CA PHE A 159 -13.97 -12.35 20.51
C PHE A 159 -14.88 -12.31 21.73
N THR A 160 -14.37 -12.76 22.86
CA THR A 160 -15.00 -12.56 24.17
C THR A 160 -14.82 -11.11 24.63
N GLU A 161 -15.51 -10.73 25.70
CA GLU A 161 -15.48 -9.36 26.23
C GLU A 161 -14.09 -8.91 26.71
N ASP A 162 -13.26 -9.85 27.16
CA ASP A 162 -11.86 -9.62 27.52
C ASP A 162 -10.91 -9.67 26.31
N GLY A 163 -11.41 -9.84 25.09
CA GLY A 163 -10.62 -9.89 23.86
C GLY A 163 -9.99 -11.26 23.56
N TRP A 164 -10.36 -12.30 24.32
CA TRP A 164 -9.94 -13.67 24.01
C TRP A 164 -10.76 -14.28 22.85
N ILE A 165 -10.32 -15.42 22.36
CA ILE A 165 -10.91 -16.11 21.20
C ILE A 165 -12.28 -16.70 21.60
N GLY A 166 -13.29 -16.46 20.76
CA GLY A 166 -14.61 -17.08 20.85
C GLY A 166 -14.95 -17.84 19.57
N THR A 167 -15.72 -18.92 19.70
CA THR A 167 -16.25 -19.68 18.56
C THR A 167 -17.73 -19.40 18.34
N ARG A 168 -18.21 -19.63 17.11
CA ARG A 168 -19.62 -19.48 16.74
C ARG A 168 -20.45 -20.69 17.15
N VAL A 169 -21.73 -20.44 17.42
CA VAL A 169 -22.75 -21.49 17.55
C VAL A 169 -23.08 -21.99 16.13
N PRO A 170 -22.91 -23.30 15.83
CA PRO A 170 -23.18 -23.82 14.49
C PRO A 170 -24.64 -23.61 14.04
N GLY A 171 -24.84 -23.47 12.74
CA GLY A 171 -26.18 -23.38 12.13
C GLY A 171 -26.80 -21.98 12.11
N ARG A 172 -26.16 -20.98 12.74
CA ARG A 172 -26.56 -19.57 12.63
C ARG A 172 -25.98 -18.93 11.38
N ARG A 173 -26.71 -17.97 10.80
CA ARG A 173 -26.26 -17.16 9.65
C ARG A 173 -26.12 -15.71 10.06
N ASP A 174 -25.09 -15.05 9.57
CA ASP A 174 -24.73 -13.68 9.88
C ASP A 174 -24.13 -13.01 8.63
N VAL A 175 -24.92 -12.20 7.94
CA VAL A 175 -24.58 -11.69 6.61
C VAL A 175 -24.69 -10.17 6.60
N THR A 176 -23.67 -9.49 6.09
CA THR A 176 -23.67 -8.03 5.91
C THR A 176 -23.73 -7.68 4.43
N VAL A 177 -24.73 -6.89 4.03
CA VAL A 177 -24.92 -6.42 2.66
C VAL A 177 -24.51 -4.96 2.55
N PHE A 178 -23.67 -4.63 1.57
CA PHE A 178 -23.27 -3.27 1.21
C PHE A 178 -23.96 -2.87 -0.10
N ALA A 179 -24.87 -1.91 -0.04
CA ALA A 179 -25.69 -1.44 -1.16
C ALA A 179 -25.42 0.05 -1.43
N TYR A 180 -24.25 0.33 -2.02
CA TYR A 180 -23.76 1.69 -2.27
C TYR A 180 -23.78 2.11 -3.74
N GLY A 181 -24.21 1.23 -4.65
CA GLY A 181 -24.10 1.53 -6.07
C GLY A 181 -22.63 1.70 -6.45
N ARG A 182 -22.33 2.74 -7.21
CA ARG A 182 -20.96 3.08 -7.64
C ARG A 182 -20.27 4.13 -6.76
N ASP A 183 -20.85 4.44 -5.60
CA ASP A 183 -20.26 5.30 -4.57
C ASP A 183 -19.25 4.50 -3.71
N TYR A 184 -18.12 4.17 -4.35
CA TYR A 184 -17.11 3.27 -3.79
C TYR A 184 -16.43 3.82 -2.54
N GLU A 185 -16.21 5.13 -2.48
CA GLU A 185 -15.62 5.80 -1.32
C GLU A 185 -16.55 5.67 -0.10
N ALA A 186 -17.85 5.95 -0.26
CA ALA A 186 -18.80 5.79 0.84
C ALA A 186 -18.95 4.32 1.29
N ALA A 187 -18.88 3.36 0.36
CA ALA A 187 -18.91 1.93 0.69
C ALA A 187 -17.71 1.53 1.57
N LEU A 188 -16.49 1.97 1.20
CA LEU A 188 -15.27 1.71 1.97
C LEU A 188 -15.29 2.41 3.33
N HIS A 189 -15.78 3.64 3.41
CA HIS A 189 -15.95 4.32 4.70
C HIS A 189 -16.96 3.59 5.61
N ALA A 190 -18.04 3.05 5.06
CA ALA A 190 -18.99 2.25 5.83
C ALA A 190 -18.39 0.90 6.27
N PHE A 191 -17.60 0.27 5.40
CA PHE A 191 -16.81 -0.91 5.76
C PHE A 191 -15.85 -0.61 6.92
N HIS A 192 -15.08 0.48 6.84
CA HIS A 192 -14.20 0.91 7.93
C HIS A 192 -14.97 1.31 9.19
N ALA A 193 -16.19 1.86 9.09
CA ALA A 193 -17.01 2.17 10.25
C ALA A 193 -17.34 0.90 11.05
N VAL A 194 -17.74 -0.18 10.36
CA VAL A 194 -18.03 -1.49 10.99
C VAL A 194 -16.77 -2.22 11.42
N SER A 195 -15.76 -2.23 10.54
CA SER A 195 -14.59 -3.08 10.66
C SER A 195 -13.38 -2.42 11.31
N GLY A 196 -13.38 -1.12 11.58
CA GLY A 196 -12.16 -0.38 11.92
C GLY A 196 -11.38 0.07 10.68
N ALA A 197 -10.67 1.18 10.78
CA ALA A 197 -9.82 1.71 9.71
C ALA A 197 -8.41 1.06 9.75
N PRO A 198 -7.63 1.14 8.66
CA PRO A 198 -6.22 0.77 8.68
C PRO A 198 -5.43 1.57 9.74
N SER A 199 -4.43 0.94 10.34
CA SER A 199 -3.55 1.60 11.31
C SER A 199 -2.63 2.62 10.61
N LEU A 200 -2.32 3.71 11.32
CA LEU A 200 -1.30 4.66 10.89
C LEU A 200 0.07 4.01 11.01
N LEU A 201 0.81 3.90 9.89
CA LEU A 201 2.15 3.31 9.93
C LEU A 201 3.17 4.29 10.52
N PRO A 202 4.22 3.79 11.20
CA PRO A 202 5.38 4.60 11.52
C PRO A 202 6.03 5.18 10.24
N ARG A 203 6.53 6.42 10.31
CA ARG A 203 7.08 7.14 9.16
C ARG A 203 8.24 6.39 8.48
N TRP A 204 9.14 5.79 9.28
CA TRP A 204 10.27 5.00 8.79
C TRP A 204 9.85 3.83 7.89
N ALA A 205 8.63 3.30 8.04
CA ALA A 205 8.12 2.19 7.23
C ALA A 205 7.90 2.61 5.76
N LEU A 206 7.81 3.92 5.48
CA LEU A 206 7.54 4.45 4.15
C LEU A 206 8.80 4.54 3.26
N GLY A 207 10.00 4.38 3.83
CA GLY A 207 11.26 4.33 3.08
C GLY A 207 11.51 3.01 2.35
N ASN A 208 12.76 2.77 1.94
CA ASN A 208 13.20 1.53 1.31
C ASN A 208 13.53 0.48 2.39
N TRP A 209 13.08 -0.75 2.17
CA TRP A 209 13.39 -1.89 3.04
C TRP A 209 14.38 -2.81 2.33
N TRP A 210 15.45 -3.19 3.05
CA TRP A 210 16.36 -4.22 2.59
C TRP A 210 15.98 -5.56 3.19
N SER A 211 15.73 -6.54 2.34
CA SER A 211 15.53 -7.93 2.71
C SER A 211 16.13 -8.85 1.64
N ARG A 212 16.58 -10.02 2.06
CA ARG A 212 16.91 -11.15 1.20
C ARG A 212 17.02 -12.36 2.10
N TYR A 213 16.43 -13.49 1.70
CA TYR A 213 16.71 -14.76 2.36
C TYR A 213 18.16 -15.14 2.01
N HIS A 214 19.08 -14.90 2.95
CA HIS A 214 20.51 -15.16 2.83
C HIS A 214 21.11 -15.24 4.25
N PRO A 215 22.02 -16.19 4.52
CA PRO A 215 22.66 -16.39 5.82
C PRO A 215 23.72 -15.32 6.07
N TYR A 216 23.28 -14.08 6.29
CA TYR A 216 24.16 -12.97 6.60
C TYR A 216 24.85 -13.18 7.94
N THR A 217 26.16 -12.90 7.99
CA THR A 217 26.81 -12.58 9.26
C THR A 217 26.54 -11.12 9.63
N ASP A 218 26.65 -10.78 10.91
CA ASP A 218 26.59 -9.39 11.39
C ASP A 218 27.50 -8.45 10.57
N THR A 219 28.71 -8.91 10.28
CA THR A 219 29.76 -8.16 9.59
C THR A 219 29.44 -8.00 8.10
N GLU A 220 28.93 -9.06 7.45
CA GLU A 220 28.50 -8.99 6.04
C GLU A 220 27.32 -8.02 5.89
N TYR A 221 26.34 -8.11 6.78
CA TYR A 221 25.16 -7.25 6.73
C TYR A 221 25.51 -5.79 6.99
N LEU A 222 26.34 -5.49 8.00
CA LEU A 222 26.78 -4.11 8.26
C LEU A 222 27.62 -3.54 7.12
N ALA A 223 28.52 -4.34 6.53
CA ALA A 223 29.29 -3.91 5.36
C ALA A 223 28.41 -3.64 4.13
N LEU A 224 27.32 -4.40 3.98
CA LEU A 224 26.32 -4.18 2.95
C LEU A 224 25.57 -2.85 3.16
N VAL A 225 25.15 -2.57 4.39
CA VAL A 225 24.50 -1.30 4.75
C VAL A 225 25.46 -0.11 4.55
N ASP A 226 26.71 -0.24 4.96
CA ASP A 226 27.74 0.78 4.74
C ASP A 226 27.96 1.04 3.24
N ARG A 227 27.92 -0.02 2.41
CA ARG A 227 27.99 0.13 0.96
C ARG A 227 26.77 0.84 0.37
N PHE A 228 25.57 0.60 0.89
CA PHE A 228 24.40 1.39 0.47
C PHE A 228 24.60 2.87 0.78
N ALA A 229 25.13 3.21 1.95
CA ALA A 229 25.46 4.59 2.31
C ALA A 229 26.52 5.20 1.37
N ASP A 230 27.59 4.47 1.06
CA ASP A 230 28.64 4.90 0.11
C ASP A 230 28.08 5.17 -1.30
N GLU A 231 27.14 4.34 -1.74
CA GLU A 231 26.43 4.46 -3.01
C GLU A 231 25.29 5.51 -2.96
N ARG A 232 25.06 6.16 -1.82
CA ARG A 232 23.98 7.11 -1.55
C ARG A 232 22.60 6.53 -1.86
N LEU A 233 22.38 5.30 -1.39
CA LEU A 233 21.13 4.56 -1.47
C LEU A 233 20.53 4.49 -0.06
N PRO A 234 19.50 5.29 0.23
CA PRO A 234 18.92 5.33 1.57
C PRO A 234 18.04 4.09 1.80
N PHE A 235 18.10 3.53 3.00
CA PHE A 235 17.23 2.46 3.51
C PHE A 235 16.85 2.78 4.95
N SER A 236 15.63 2.43 5.35
CA SER A 236 15.10 2.70 6.69
C SER A 236 14.68 1.44 7.46
N VAL A 237 14.64 0.29 6.78
CA VAL A 237 14.26 -0.99 7.41
C VAL A 237 15.23 -2.09 7.01
N ALA A 238 15.73 -2.81 8.01
CA ALA A 238 16.54 -4.02 7.89
C ALA A 238 15.67 -5.23 8.24
N VAL A 239 15.45 -6.10 7.26
CA VAL A 239 14.70 -7.35 7.44
C VAL A 239 15.70 -8.49 7.44
N ILE A 240 15.87 -9.13 8.59
CA ILE A 240 16.74 -10.29 8.75
C ILE A 240 15.87 -11.56 8.67
N ASP A 241 16.16 -12.37 7.66
CA ASP A 241 15.42 -13.59 7.36
C ASP A 241 15.88 -14.79 8.20
N MET A 242 15.26 -15.96 7.99
CA MET A 242 15.46 -17.27 8.64
C MET A 242 16.74 -17.47 9.45
N ASP A 243 17.90 -17.24 8.83
CA ASP A 243 19.20 -17.57 9.39
C ASP A 243 19.64 -16.66 10.55
N TRP A 244 18.82 -15.68 10.96
CA TRP A 244 19.04 -14.99 12.23
C TRP A 244 19.03 -15.98 13.41
N HIS A 245 18.18 -17.01 13.33
CA HIS A 245 18.11 -18.09 14.31
C HIS A 245 18.86 -19.33 13.83
N ARG A 246 19.06 -20.29 14.75
CA ARG A 246 19.69 -21.58 14.46
C ARG A 246 18.89 -22.32 13.38
N VAL A 247 19.50 -22.52 12.21
CA VAL A 247 18.94 -23.34 11.11
C VAL A 247 19.76 -24.61 10.94
N ASP A 248 20.99 -24.48 10.46
CA ASP A 248 21.89 -25.62 10.20
C ASP A 248 22.57 -26.17 11.47
N SER A 249 22.63 -25.38 12.54
CA SER A 249 23.23 -25.77 13.82
C SER A 249 22.27 -26.52 14.75
N VAL A 250 20.99 -26.65 14.37
CA VAL A 250 19.99 -27.40 15.14
C VAL A 250 20.42 -28.87 15.22
N PRO A 251 20.58 -29.44 16.43
CA PRO A 251 20.93 -30.85 16.56
C PRO A 251 19.85 -31.74 15.93
N GLU A 252 20.25 -32.70 15.09
CA GLU A 252 19.34 -33.58 14.31
C GLU A 252 18.24 -34.23 15.18
N ARG A 253 18.56 -34.56 16.43
CA ARG A 253 17.61 -35.14 17.40
C ARG A 253 16.40 -34.25 17.71
N PHE A 254 16.48 -32.94 17.43
CA PHE A 254 15.41 -31.97 17.63
C PHE A 254 14.69 -31.58 16.32
N GLY A 255 15.05 -32.19 15.19
CA GLY A 255 14.40 -31.95 13.89
C GLY A 255 15.13 -30.94 13.00
N ASN A 256 14.36 -30.20 12.19
CA ASN A 256 14.88 -29.26 11.20
C ASN A 256 15.00 -27.83 11.76
N GLY A 257 15.61 -26.92 11.03
CA GLY A 257 15.83 -25.53 11.45
C GLY A 257 14.74 -24.53 11.07
N TRP A 258 13.53 -24.93 10.67
CA TRP A 258 12.53 -24.01 10.08
C TRP A 258 11.89 -23.07 11.11
N THR A 259 11.69 -23.53 12.36
CA THR A 259 11.24 -22.69 13.47
C THR A 259 12.40 -22.42 14.41
N GLY A 260 12.65 -21.16 14.77
CA GLY A 260 13.61 -20.83 15.81
C GLY A 260 13.36 -19.50 16.52
N TYR A 261 13.89 -19.39 17.75
CA TYR A 261 13.77 -18.20 18.61
C TYR A 261 15.11 -17.79 19.24
N SER A 262 16.20 -18.48 18.89
CA SER A 262 17.54 -18.25 19.44
C SER A 262 18.50 -17.90 18.33
N TRP A 263 19.22 -16.79 18.50
CA TRP A 263 20.24 -16.33 17.57
C TRP A 263 21.22 -17.44 17.19
N GLU A 264 21.63 -17.46 15.92
CA GLU A 264 22.72 -18.29 15.42
C GLU A 264 24.07 -17.65 15.80
N PRO A 265 24.79 -18.14 16.83
CA PRO A 265 25.96 -17.45 17.35
C PRO A 265 27.15 -17.42 16.37
N SER A 266 27.16 -18.30 15.36
CA SER A 266 28.20 -18.27 14.32
C SER A 266 27.99 -17.15 13.29
N LEU A 267 26.77 -16.65 13.15
CA LEU A 267 26.42 -15.54 12.25
C LEU A 267 26.28 -14.21 13.02
N PHE A 268 25.70 -14.26 14.22
CA PHE A 268 25.44 -13.10 15.09
C PHE A 268 26.00 -13.35 16.51
N PRO A 269 27.33 -13.23 16.71
CA PRO A 269 27.96 -13.44 18.01
C PRO A 269 27.58 -12.40 19.07
N ASP A 270 27.19 -11.17 18.66
CA ASP A 270 26.70 -10.10 19.53
C ASP A 270 25.49 -9.40 18.88
N PRO A 271 24.27 -9.96 19.01
CA PRO A 271 23.08 -9.42 18.34
C PRO A 271 22.71 -8.01 18.83
N VAL A 272 22.96 -7.68 20.10
CA VAL A 272 22.67 -6.34 20.66
C VAL A 272 23.55 -5.29 19.99
N ALA A 273 24.85 -5.56 19.86
CA ALA A 273 25.75 -4.65 19.15
C ALA A 273 25.38 -4.52 17.67
N PHE A 274 24.99 -5.62 17.01
CA PHE A 274 24.54 -5.62 15.63
C PHE A 274 23.29 -4.77 15.40
N LEU A 275 22.22 -4.99 16.19
CA LEU A 275 20.98 -4.24 16.10
C LEU A 275 21.19 -2.76 16.44
N GLY A 276 21.97 -2.47 17.50
CA GLY A 276 22.34 -1.10 17.85
C GLY A 276 23.08 -0.37 16.72
N ALA A 277 23.99 -1.04 16.01
CA ALA A 277 24.68 -0.48 14.87
C ALA A 277 23.74 -0.17 13.68
N LEU A 278 22.67 -0.95 13.49
CA LEU A 278 21.62 -0.64 12.50
C LEU A 278 20.77 0.56 12.94
N HIS A 279 20.41 0.64 14.23
CA HIS A 279 19.67 1.77 14.78
C HIS A 279 20.45 3.09 14.69
N GLU A 280 21.76 3.07 14.95
CA GLU A 280 22.66 4.23 14.77
C GLU A 280 22.69 4.74 13.32
N ARG A 281 22.40 3.86 12.35
CA ARG A 281 22.27 4.18 10.92
C ARG A 281 20.84 4.59 10.52
N GLY A 282 19.93 4.75 11.49
CA GLY A 282 18.55 5.17 11.25
C GLY A 282 17.64 4.06 10.72
N MET A 283 18.07 2.79 10.81
CA MET A 283 17.25 1.65 10.39
C MET A 283 16.41 1.12 11.55
N ARG A 284 15.23 0.58 11.25
CA ARG A 284 14.45 -0.28 12.15
C ARG A 284 14.58 -1.73 11.70
N THR A 285 14.49 -2.66 12.64
CA THR A 285 14.84 -4.06 12.44
C THR A 285 13.64 -4.97 12.64
N THR A 286 13.57 -6.01 11.82
CA THR A 286 12.59 -7.08 12.00
C THR A 286 13.22 -8.43 11.71
N LEU A 287 12.71 -9.44 12.39
CA LEU A 287 13.13 -10.84 12.24
C LEU A 287 11.97 -11.65 11.64
N ASN A 288 12.31 -12.53 10.70
CA ASN A 288 11.37 -13.51 10.15
C ASN A 288 11.00 -14.58 11.19
N LEU A 289 9.71 -14.94 11.25
CA LEU A 289 9.17 -15.96 12.15
C LEU A 289 8.35 -17.00 11.38
N HIS A 290 8.67 -18.26 11.60
CA HIS A 290 7.80 -19.41 11.28
C HIS A 290 7.54 -20.22 12.55
N PRO A 291 6.52 -19.90 13.35
CA PRO A 291 6.37 -20.46 14.70
C PRO A 291 5.82 -21.91 14.73
N ALA A 292 5.69 -22.57 13.57
CA ALA A 292 4.91 -23.79 13.38
C ALA A 292 5.31 -25.00 14.23
N ASP A 293 6.61 -25.22 14.47
CA ASP A 293 7.10 -26.38 15.22
C ASP A 293 7.17 -26.14 16.74
N GLY A 294 6.66 -25.01 17.23
CA GLY A 294 6.66 -24.66 18.65
C GLY A 294 8.06 -24.35 19.19
N VAL A 295 8.26 -24.54 20.50
CA VAL A 295 9.53 -24.23 21.19
C VAL A 295 10.20 -25.54 21.60
N ARG A 296 11.42 -25.75 21.10
CA ARG A 296 12.16 -27.00 21.26
C ARG A 296 13.30 -26.85 22.25
N ALA A 297 13.74 -27.96 22.84
CA ALA A 297 14.68 -27.94 23.97
C ALA A 297 16.09 -27.37 23.69
N PHE A 298 16.45 -27.17 22.42
CA PHE A 298 17.71 -26.49 22.07
C PHE A 298 17.61 -24.96 22.11
N GLU A 299 16.39 -24.40 22.17
CA GLU A 299 16.19 -22.95 22.23
C GLU A 299 16.67 -22.41 23.58
N ASP A 300 17.34 -21.26 23.56
CA ASP A 300 17.86 -20.62 24.77
C ASP A 300 16.74 -20.23 25.73
N ALA A 301 15.57 -19.87 25.19
CA ALA A 301 14.36 -19.54 25.95
C ALA A 301 13.56 -20.77 26.43
N TYR A 302 13.86 -21.99 25.96
CA TYR A 302 13.06 -23.18 26.28
C TYR A 302 12.89 -23.43 27.78
N PRO A 303 13.91 -23.32 28.66
CA PRO A 303 13.69 -23.55 30.09
C PRO A 303 12.65 -22.62 30.72
N ALA A 304 12.58 -21.36 30.28
CA ALA A 304 11.59 -20.39 30.75
C ALA A 304 10.19 -20.73 30.22
N VAL A 305 10.09 -21.01 28.92
CA VAL A 305 8.84 -21.40 28.26
C VAL A 305 8.28 -22.70 28.82
N ALA A 306 9.12 -23.73 28.99
CA ALA A 306 8.72 -25.01 29.57
C ALA A 306 8.20 -24.83 31.00
N ALA A 307 8.88 -24.03 31.83
CA ALA A 307 8.42 -23.72 33.18
C ALA A 307 7.07 -22.99 33.18
N ALA A 308 6.88 -22.00 32.29
CA ALA A 308 5.62 -21.29 32.15
C ALA A 308 4.48 -22.20 31.65
N MET A 309 4.81 -23.19 30.84
CA MET A 309 3.89 -24.20 30.32
C MET A 309 3.74 -25.45 31.22
N GLU A 310 4.32 -25.43 32.43
CA GLU A 310 4.30 -26.53 33.39
C GLU A 310 4.87 -27.86 32.83
N ILE A 311 5.83 -27.76 31.92
CA ILE A 311 6.59 -28.87 31.35
C ILE A 311 7.94 -28.96 32.09
N ASP A 312 8.34 -30.18 32.47
CA ASP A 312 9.66 -30.42 33.04
C ASP A 312 10.72 -30.20 31.95
N ALA A 313 11.50 -29.12 32.06
CA ALA A 313 12.55 -28.80 31.10
C ALA A 313 13.57 -29.95 30.93
N ALA A 314 13.80 -30.77 31.97
CA ALA A 314 14.71 -31.91 31.90
C ALA A 314 14.20 -33.06 31.02
N SER A 315 12.90 -33.08 30.70
CA SER A 315 12.31 -34.05 29.78
C SER A 315 12.66 -33.78 28.31
N GLU A 316 13.10 -32.55 27.99
CA GLU A 316 13.32 -32.05 26.64
C GLU A 316 12.09 -32.18 25.70
N GLU A 317 10.88 -32.34 26.25
CA GLU A 317 9.63 -32.39 25.50
C GLU A 317 9.33 -31.03 24.82
N PRO A 318 9.10 -30.99 23.49
CA PRO A 318 8.81 -29.73 22.82
C PRO A 318 7.49 -29.12 23.30
N VAL A 319 7.47 -27.80 23.50
CA VAL A 319 6.24 -27.05 23.72
C VAL A 319 5.57 -26.84 22.37
N ALA A 320 4.42 -27.50 22.16
CA ALA A 320 3.68 -27.41 20.90
C ALA A 320 3.21 -25.96 20.64
N PHE A 321 3.24 -25.55 19.37
CA PHE A 321 2.64 -24.28 18.95
C PHE A 321 1.11 -24.40 18.96
N ASP A 322 0.47 -23.78 19.95
CA ASP A 322 -1.00 -23.63 19.99
C ASP A 322 -1.39 -22.18 20.31
N PRO A 323 -1.65 -21.34 19.29
CA PRO A 323 -2.03 -19.95 19.49
C PRO A 323 -3.45 -19.80 20.07
N THR A 324 -4.15 -20.91 20.31
CA THR A 324 -5.46 -20.95 20.99
C THR A 324 -5.37 -21.37 22.45
N ASP A 325 -4.20 -21.77 22.93
CA ASP A 325 -3.91 -21.88 24.36
C ASP A 325 -3.48 -20.50 24.87
N ARG A 326 -4.26 -19.94 25.80
CA ARG A 326 -4.01 -18.63 26.40
C ARG A 326 -2.65 -18.54 27.09
N ARG A 327 -2.28 -19.59 27.81
CA ARG A 327 -1.00 -19.65 28.52
C ARG A 327 0.15 -19.67 27.52
N PHE A 328 0.01 -20.46 26.45
CA PHE A 328 1.00 -20.47 25.38
C PHE A 328 1.14 -19.09 24.75
N LEU A 329 0.04 -18.42 24.39
CA LEU A 329 0.10 -17.11 23.74
C LEU A 329 0.75 -16.05 24.63
N GLU A 330 0.40 -16.01 25.92
CA GLU A 330 1.00 -15.07 26.88
C GLU A 330 2.51 -15.32 27.03
N THR A 331 2.93 -16.60 27.15
CA THR A 331 4.35 -17.02 27.17
C THR A 331 5.06 -16.74 25.85
N TYR A 332 4.38 -16.91 24.71
CA TYR A 332 4.91 -16.68 23.38
C TYR A 332 5.40 -15.23 23.25
N PHE A 333 4.64 -14.25 23.72
CA PHE A 333 5.12 -12.86 23.72
C PHE A 333 6.14 -12.60 24.84
N ALA A 334 5.79 -12.95 26.09
CA ALA A 334 6.58 -12.55 27.26
C ALA A 334 7.98 -13.17 27.32
N ASP A 335 8.14 -14.41 26.88
CA ASP A 335 9.36 -15.19 27.07
C ASP A 335 10.12 -15.45 25.75
N LEU A 336 9.47 -15.32 24.58
CA LEU A 336 10.16 -15.43 23.28
C LEU A 336 10.40 -14.08 22.60
N HIS A 337 9.44 -13.14 22.63
CA HIS A 337 9.50 -11.93 21.80
C HIS A 337 10.04 -10.73 22.58
N HIS A 338 9.50 -10.45 23.77
CA HIS A 338 9.93 -9.29 24.57
C HIS A 338 11.44 -9.29 24.87
N PRO A 339 12.10 -10.43 25.18
CA PRO A 339 13.56 -10.43 25.36
C PRO A 339 14.35 -10.10 24.09
N LEU A 340 13.82 -10.39 22.90
CA LEU A 340 14.44 -10.05 21.62
C LEU A 340 14.19 -8.58 21.26
N GLU A 341 13.03 -8.04 21.63
CA GLU A 341 12.72 -6.61 21.51
C GLU A 341 13.58 -5.76 22.45
N GLU A 342 13.83 -6.22 23.68
CA GLU A 342 14.77 -5.60 24.61
C GLU A 342 16.21 -5.56 24.06
N GLN A 343 16.56 -6.47 23.15
CA GLN A 343 17.85 -6.46 22.44
C GLN A 343 17.89 -5.47 21.26
N GLY A 344 16.73 -5.02 20.77
CA GLY A 344 16.62 -4.03 19.70
C GLY A 344 15.74 -4.41 18.52
N VAL A 345 15.00 -5.53 18.56
CA VAL A 345 14.01 -5.86 17.51
C VAL A 345 12.83 -4.89 17.59
N ASP A 346 12.47 -4.24 16.48
CA ASP A 346 11.45 -3.18 16.47
C ASP A 346 10.04 -3.68 16.14
N PHE A 347 9.93 -4.71 15.30
CA PHE A 347 8.67 -5.35 14.92
C PHE A 347 8.90 -6.75 14.32
N TRP A 348 7.83 -7.49 14.04
CA TRP A 348 7.91 -8.90 13.62
C TRP A 348 7.38 -9.16 12.20
N TRP A 349 8.13 -9.98 11.46
CA TRP A 349 7.68 -10.56 10.19
C TRP A 349 7.12 -11.96 10.44
N ILE A 350 5.80 -12.10 10.36
CA ILE A 350 5.07 -13.34 10.58
C ILE A 350 4.82 -14.01 9.22
N ASP A 351 5.67 -14.97 8.86
CA ASP A 351 5.58 -15.70 7.61
C ASP A 351 4.82 -17.03 7.78
N TRP A 352 3.59 -16.91 8.27
CA TRP A 352 2.73 -18.06 8.52
C TRP A 352 2.04 -18.55 7.24
N GLN A 353 2.51 -19.69 6.73
CA GLN A 353 1.97 -20.42 5.57
C GLN A 353 1.34 -21.77 5.94
N GLN A 354 1.35 -22.16 7.22
CA GLN A 354 1.10 -23.54 7.68
C GLN A 354 -0.39 -23.91 7.82
N GLY A 355 -1.27 -23.24 7.06
CA GLY A 355 -2.70 -23.56 6.96
C GLY A 355 -3.64 -22.61 7.71
N ARG A 356 -4.93 -22.98 7.73
CA ARG A 356 -6.06 -22.14 8.21
C ARG A 356 -6.80 -22.74 9.41
N THR A 357 -6.27 -23.78 10.03
CA THR A 357 -6.97 -24.57 11.05
C THR A 357 -6.18 -24.62 12.35
N THR A 358 -6.87 -24.50 13.47
CA THR A 358 -6.34 -24.73 14.83
C THR A 358 -7.13 -25.84 15.53
N SER A 359 -6.87 -26.07 16.82
CA SER A 359 -7.67 -26.96 17.68
C SER A 359 -9.08 -26.43 17.90
N LEU A 360 -9.32 -25.13 17.72
CA LEU A 360 -10.64 -24.51 17.78
C LEU A 360 -11.29 -24.44 16.38
N PRO A 361 -12.54 -24.93 16.20
CA PRO A 361 -13.23 -24.87 14.91
C PRO A 361 -13.40 -23.43 14.40
N GLY A 362 -13.05 -23.19 13.13
CA GLY A 362 -13.25 -21.91 12.44
C GLY A 362 -12.22 -20.81 12.77
N VAL A 363 -11.21 -21.11 13.59
CA VAL A 363 -10.19 -20.15 13.98
C VAL A 363 -8.96 -20.25 13.06
N ASP A 364 -8.65 -19.17 12.32
CA ASP A 364 -7.49 -19.09 11.43
C ASP A 364 -6.24 -18.59 12.21
N PRO A 365 -5.15 -19.37 12.26
CA PRO A 365 -3.95 -19.02 13.03
C PRO A 365 -3.24 -17.77 12.51
N LEU A 366 -3.19 -17.53 11.20
CA LEU A 366 -2.57 -16.31 10.66
C LEU A 366 -3.32 -15.07 11.15
N TRP A 367 -4.65 -15.15 11.18
CA TRP A 367 -5.47 -14.05 11.63
C TRP A 367 -5.18 -13.73 13.11
N LEU A 368 -5.14 -14.77 13.97
CA LEU A 368 -4.80 -14.61 15.39
C LEU A 368 -3.42 -13.99 15.58
N LEU A 369 -2.42 -14.48 14.85
CA LEU A 369 -1.06 -13.97 14.91
C LEU A 369 -1.02 -12.49 14.51
N ASN A 370 -1.66 -12.11 13.40
CA ASN A 370 -1.75 -10.70 12.99
C ASN A 370 -2.39 -9.83 14.09
N HIS A 371 -3.48 -10.31 14.70
CA HIS A 371 -4.21 -9.57 15.72
C HIS A 371 -3.38 -9.37 17.00
N PHE A 372 -2.86 -10.46 17.57
CA PHE A 372 -2.18 -10.41 18.85
C PHE A 372 -0.77 -9.83 18.76
N HIS A 373 -0.04 -10.06 17.67
CA HIS A 373 1.25 -9.36 17.46
C HIS A 373 1.04 -7.86 17.30
N HIS A 374 -0.04 -7.42 16.62
CA HIS A 374 -0.32 -6.00 16.49
C HIS A 374 -0.66 -5.38 17.85
N LEU A 375 -1.50 -6.05 18.66
CA LEU A 375 -1.78 -5.61 20.03
C LEU A 375 -0.50 -5.59 20.88
N ASP A 376 0.31 -6.63 20.84
CA ASP A 376 1.55 -6.67 21.61
C ASP A 376 2.53 -5.56 21.20
N SER A 377 2.70 -5.34 19.90
CA SER A 377 3.53 -4.24 19.36
C SER A 377 3.02 -2.85 19.80
N ALA A 378 1.73 -2.70 20.05
CA ALA A 378 1.11 -1.46 20.55
C ALA A 378 1.03 -1.36 22.08
N ARG A 379 1.62 -2.30 22.85
CA ARG A 379 1.45 -2.39 24.32
C ARG A 379 1.89 -1.16 25.10
N ASP A 380 2.90 -0.43 24.60
CA ASP A 380 3.48 0.74 25.25
C ASP A 380 2.89 2.07 24.74
N GLY A 381 1.75 2.02 24.03
CA GLY A 381 0.99 3.21 23.60
C GLY A 381 1.33 3.74 22.21
N GLY A 382 2.13 3.01 21.41
CA GLY A 382 2.36 3.30 19.99
C GLY A 382 1.27 2.72 19.07
N ALA A 383 1.34 3.05 17.78
CA ALA A 383 0.40 2.53 16.78
C ALA A 383 0.51 1.01 16.55
N GLY A 384 1.63 0.41 16.97
CA GLY A 384 1.97 -0.99 16.68
C GLY A 384 2.23 -1.24 15.20
N MET A 385 3.09 -2.19 14.89
CA MET A 385 3.30 -2.62 13.50
C MET A 385 3.58 -4.10 13.43
N THR A 386 2.94 -4.75 12.47
CA THR A 386 3.16 -6.15 12.11
C THR A 386 3.42 -6.23 10.63
N PHE A 387 4.21 -7.22 10.23
CA PHE A 387 4.45 -7.51 8.83
C PHE A 387 4.05 -8.96 8.54
N SER A 388 2.97 -9.18 7.81
CA SER A 388 2.43 -10.53 7.58
C SER A 388 1.61 -10.64 6.30
N ARG A 389 0.65 -11.56 6.18
CA ARG A 389 -0.15 -11.81 4.98
C ARG A 389 -1.61 -11.41 5.18
N TYR A 390 -2.35 -11.27 4.09
CA TYR A 390 -3.78 -10.97 4.13
C TYR A 390 -4.53 -12.15 4.72
N ALA A 391 -5.26 -11.93 5.81
CA ALA A 391 -5.96 -13.01 6.53
C ALA A 391 -7.48 -13.00 6.31
N GLY A 392 -7.98 -12.18 5.38
CA GLY A 392 -9.41 -11.98 5.13
C GLY A 392 -9.93 -10.64 5.65
N PRO A 393 -11.25 -10.39 5.56
CA PRO A 393 -11.87 -9.16 6.02
C PRO A 393 -11.53 -8.81 7.49
N GLY A 394 -11.26 -7.53 7.74
CA GLY A 394 -10.84 -7.03 9.04
C GLY A 394 -9.33 -7.06 9.30
N SER A 395 -8.57 -7.85 8.54
CA SER A 395 -7.12 -7.93 8.71
C SER A 395 -6.37 -6.66 8.25
N HIS A 396 -7.02 -5.75 7.51
CA HIS A 396 -6.44 -4.46 7.09
C HIS A 396 -6.10 -3.53 8.26
N ARG A 397 -6.71 -3.77 9.44
CA ARG A 397 -6.34 -3.10 10.69
C ARG A 397 -4.90 -3.38 11.12
N TYR A 398 -4.34 -4.53 10.71
CA TYR A 398 -3.05 -5.06 11.16
C TYR A 398 -1.98 -5.05 10.06
N ALA A 399 -2.22 -4.29 8.97
CA ALA A 399 -1.22 -4.09 7.94
C ALA A 399 0.10 -3.57 8.57
N VAL A 400 1.26 -3.93 8.04
CA VAL A 400 1.61 -4.19 6.64
C VAL A 400 1.45 -5.66 6.21
N GLY A 401 0.84 -5.89 5.04
CA GLY A 401 0.81 -7.23 4.43
C GLY A 401 1.91 -7.48 3.38
N PHE A 402 2.13 -8.72 2.90
CA PHE A 402 2.93 -9.01 1.71
C PHE A 402 2.42 -10.16 0.83
N SER A 403 2.76 -10.09 -0.46
CA SER A 403 2.23 -10.99 -1.49
C SER A 403 2.78 -12.39 -1.54
N GLY A 404 3.76 -12.74 -0.75
CA GLY A 404 4.39 -14.04 -0.88
C GLY A 404 5.25 -14.20 -2.12
N ASP A 405 5.52 -15.47 -2.40
CA ASP A 405 6.67 -15.95 -3.14
C ASP A 405 6.43 -15.97 -4.66
N ALA A 406 6.13 -14.80 -5.21
CA ALA A 406 5.84 -14.63 -6.63
C ALA A 406 7.03 -15.06 -7.52
N VAL A 407 6.74 -15.73 -8.63
CA VAL A 407 7.77 -16.16 -9.59
C VAL A 407 8.42 -14.94 -10.26
N VAL A 408 9.76 -14.97 -10.44
CA VAL A 408 10.51 -13.96 -11.21
C VAL A 408 10.16 -14.07 -12.70
N SER A 409 9.12 -13.34 -13.13
CA SER A 409 8.67 -13.31 -14.53
C SER A 409 7.99 -11.98 -14.89
N TRP A 410 7.92 -11.69 -16.19
CA TRP A 410 7.11 -10.59 -16.72
C TRP A 410 5.61 -10.79 -16.48
N ALA A 411 5.13 -12.04 -16.45
CA ALA A 411 3.73 -12.32 -16.15
C ALA A 411 3.38 -11.90 -14.72
N SER A 412 4.25 -12.20 -13.75
CA SER A 412 4.09 -11.74 -12.37
C SER A 412 4.15 -10.21 -12.28
N LEU A 413 5.14 -9.55 -12.90
CA LEU A 413 5.18 -8.08 -12.93
C LEU A 413 3.93 -7.47 -13.58
N ALA A 414 3.35 -8.11 -14.60
CA ALA A 414 2.13 -7.64 -15.25
C ALA A 414 0.86 -7.78 -14.41
N PHE A 415 0.88 -8.60 -13.36
CA PHE A 415 -0.24 -8.76 -12.43
C PHE A 415 -0.08 -7.95 -11.15
N GLN A 416 1.15 -7.69 -10.70
CA GLN A 416 1.41 -7.02 -9.42
C GLN A 416 0.74 -5.64 -9.26
N PRO A 417 0.70 -4.75 -10.28
CA PRO A 417 -0.04 -3.49 -10.18
C PRO A 417 -1.56 -3.70 -10.00
N GLU A 418 -2.18 -4.59 -10.79
CA GLU A 418 -3.60 -4.98 -10.63
C GLU A 418 -3.84 -5.48 -9.21
N PHE A 419 -3.09 -6.49 -8.79
CA PHE A 419 -3.21 -7.13 -7.47
C PHE A 419 -3.05 -6.12 -6.32
N THR A 420 -2.12 -5.17 -6.45
CA THR A 420 -1.89 -4.11 -5.46
C THR A 420 -3.04 -3.10 -5.44
N ALA A 421 -3.54 -2.68 -6.60
CA ALA A 421 -4.59 -1.69 -6.68
C ALA A 421 -5.95 -2.24 -6.23
N THR A 422 -6.30 -3.48 -6.61
CA THR A 422 -7.58 -4.09 -6.23
C THR A 422 -7.70 -4.35 -4.73
N ALA A 423 -6.58 -4.44 -3.99
CA ALA A 423 -6.59 -4.58 -2.54
C ALA A 423 -7.33 -3.42 -1.82
N ALA A 424 -7.39 -2.23 -2.44
CA ALA A 424 -8.18 -1.10 -1.95
C ALA A 424 -9.69 -1.41 -1.89
N ASN A 425 -10.21 -2.33 -2.72
CA ASN A 425 -11.61 -2.73 -2.72
C ASN A 425 -12.03 -3.49 -1.44
N ILE A 426 -11.08 -3.90 -0.59
CA ILE A 426 -11.33 -4.53 0.72
C ILE A 426 -10.59 -3.80 1.86
N GLY A 427 -10.22 -2.53 1.65
CA GLY A 427 -9.56 -1.69 2.64
C GLY A 427 -8.10 -2.06 2.97
N TYR A 428 -7.53 -3.09 2.33
CA TYR A 428 -6.17 -3.56 2.60
C TYR A 428 -5.12 -2.76 1.79
N GLY A 429 -5.04 -1.45 2.05
CA GLY A 429 -4.23 -0.53 1.26
C GLY A 429 -2.72 -0.53 1.55
N TRP A 430 -2.29 -1.11 2.67
CA TRP A 430 -0.88 -1.16 3.09
C TRP A 430 -0.30 -2.56 2.90
N TRP A 431 0.48 -2.72 1.84
CA TRP A 431 1.00 -4.01 1.42
C TRP A 431 2.35 -3.88 0.71
N SER A 432 3.14 -4.95 0.78
CA SER A 432 4.46 -5.13 0.19
C SER A 432 4.46 -6.31 -0.78
N HIS A 433 5.42 -6.36 -1.68
CA HIS A 433 5.68 -7.54 -2.49
C HIS A 433 7.19 -7.64 -2.73
N ASP A 434 7.63 -8.78 -3.23
CA ASP A 434 9.05 -9.01 -3.45
C ASP A 434 9.48 -8.30 -4.72
N ILE A 435 10.05 -7.10 -4.57
CA ILE A 435 10.45 -6.28 -5.69
C ILE A 435 11.56 -7.00 -6.46
N GLY A 436 11.29 -7.24 -7.75
CA GLY A 436 12.12 -8.05 -8.65
C GLY A 436 11.82 -9.56 -8.61
N GLY A 437 10.73 -9.98 -7.97
CA GLY A 437 10.27 -11.37 -7.81
C GLY A 437 10.99 -12.16 -6.72
N HIS A 438 10.36 -13.21 -6.20
CA HIS A 438 10.89 -13.99 -5.07
C HIS A 438 11.82 -15.12 -5.51
N THR A 439 11.32 -16.02 -6.36
CA THR A 439 11.95 -17.32 -6.67
C THR A 439 11.75 -17.74 -8.12
N ARG A 440 12.42 -18.83 -8.50
CA ARG A 440 12.36 -19.43 -9.84
C ARG A 440 12.66 -18.39 -10.94
N GLY A 441 12.18 -18.64 -12.16
CA GLY A 441 12.36 -17.73 -13.29
C GLY A 441 13.78 -17.70 -13.85
N VAL A 442 14.08 -16.64 -14.59
CA VAL A 442 15.39 -16.38 -15.21
C VAL A 442 15.85 -14.97 -14.88
N ARG A 443 17.17 -14.77 -14.78
CA ARG A 443 17.75 -13.43 -14.61
C ARG A 443 17.44 -12.59 -15.85
N ASP A 444 16.71 -11.51 -15.63
CA ASP A 444 16.41 -10.47 -16.62
C ASP A 444 16.65 -9.11 -15.93
N ASP A 445 17.71 -8.42 -16.35
CA ASP A 445 18.14 -7.15 -15.75
C ASP A 445 17.10 -6.04 -16.01
N GLU A 446 16.38 -6.08 -17.14
CA GLU A 446 15.31 -5.13 -17.44
C GLU A 446 14.09 -5.38 -16.55
N LEU A 447 13.65 -6.63 -16.44
CA LEU A 447 12.55 -7.02 -15.55
C LEU A 447 12.81 -6.54 -14.12
N ALA A 448 13.99 -6.82 -13.57
CA ALA A 448 14.35 -6.38 -12.23
C ALA A 448 14.32 -4.85 -12.10
N THR A 449 14.82 -4.13 -13.11
CA THR A 449 14.82 -2.65 -13.12
C THR A 449 13.40 -2.10 -13.16
N ARG A 450 12.54 -2.61 -14.04
CA ARG A 450 11.12 -2.20 -14.13
C ARG A 450 10.36 -2.49 -12.86
N TRP A 451 10.65 -3.61 -12.20
CA TRP A 451 10.04 -3.95 -10.93
C TRP A 451 10.47 -2.99 -9.81
N VAL A 452 11.75 -2.60 -9.75
CA VAL A 452 12.20 -1.56 -8.79
C VAL A 452 11.49 -0.24 -9.03
N GLN A 453 11.33 0.17 -10.29
CA GLN A 453 10.60 1.40 -10.65
C GLN A 453 9.14 1.36 -10.22
N PHE A 454 8.44 0.25 -10.46
CA PHE A 454 7.09 0.02 -9.95
C PHE A 454 7.04 0.02 -8.42
N GLY A 455 8.01 -0.62 -7.76
CA GLY A 455 8.11 -0.73 -6.31
C GLY A 455 8.17 0.62 -5.59
N VAL A 456 8.78 1.64 -6.19
CA VAL A 456 8.77 3.03 -5.68
C VAL A 456 7.35 3.56 -5.50
N PHE A 457 6.44 3.19 -6.40
CA PHE A 457 5.02 3.61 -6.41
C PHE A 457 4.09 2.50 -5.93
N SER A 458 4.59 1.61 -5.07
CA SER A 458 3.81 0.64 -4.31
C SER A 458 3.64 1.11 -2.86
N PRO A 459 2.70 0.55 -2.07
CA PRO A 459 2.50 1.01 -0.71
C PRO A 459 3.76 0.87 0.15
N ILE A 460 4.41 -0.30 0.13
CA ILE A 460 5.69 -0.54 0.79
C ILE A 460 6.75 -0.97 -0.22
N MET A 461 7.92 -0.35 -0.14
CA MET A 461 9.07 -0.67 -0.98
C MET A 461 9.96 -1.67 -0.23
N ARG A 462 9.89 -2.96 -0.60
CA ARG A 462 10.74 -4.03 -0.05
C ARG A 462 11.46 -4.79 -1.15
N LEU A 463 12.78 -4.68 -1.19
CA LEU A 463 13.61 -5.63 -1.93
C LEU A 463 13.64 -6.93 -1.14
N HIS A 464 13.32 -8.06 -1.77
CA HIS A 464 13.35 -9.39 -1.16
C HIS A 464 13.48 -10.49 -2.23
N SER A 465 14.02 -11.66 -1.84
CA SER A 465 14.05 -12.89 -2.65
C SER A 465 14.42 -14.11 -1.83
N ALA A 466 14.17 -15.29 -2.41
CA ALA A 466 14.61 -16.58 -1.92
C ALA A 466 16.15 -16.69 -1.76
N ASN A 467 16.57 -17.70 -0.98
CA ASN A 467 17.97 -18.10 -0.82
C ASN A 467 18.51 -18.77 -2.08
N ASN A 468 18.78 -17.94 -3.08
CA ASN A 468 19.42 -18.33 -4.32
C ASN A 468 20.50 -17.29 -4.67
N PRO A 469 21.79 -17.67 -4.73
CA PRO A 469 22.88 -16.73 -4.97
C PRO A 469 22.84 -16.05 -6.36
N PHE A 470 22.01 -16.55 -7.28
CA PHE A 470 21.83 -15.98 -8.62
C PHE A 470 20.64 -15.00 -8.71
N ILE A 471 19.78 -14.93 -7.69
CA ILE A 471 18.71 -13.93 -7.58
C ILE A 471 19.24 -12.80 -6.70
N ARG A 472 19.66 -11.70 -7.34
CA ARG A 472 20.32 -10.56 -6.68
C ARG A 472 19.40 -9.33 -6.68
N LYS A 473 19.55 -8.48 -5.67
CA LYS A 473 18.73 -7.27 -5.46
C LYS A 473 19.56 -6.00 -5.31
N GLU A 474 20.86 -6.17 -5.06
CA GLU A 474 21.81 -5.07 -4.94
C GLU A 474 21.99 -4.37 -6.29
N PRO A 475 21.75 -3.05 -6.42
CA PRO A 475 21.84 -2.35 -7.70
C PRO A 475 23.20 -2.50 -8.40
N TRP A 476 24.30 -2.56 -7.64
CA TRP A 476 25.65 -2.74 -8.18
C TRP A 476 25.95 -4.14 -8.73
N ALA A 477 25.02 -5.10 -8.60
CA ALA A 477 25.11 -6.41 -9.24
C ALA A 477 24.58 -6.41 -10.69
N PHE A 478 24.02 -5.29 -11.15
CA PHE A 478 23.43 -5.11 -12.47
C PHE A 478 24.33 -4.26 -13.40
N PRO A 479 24.15 -4.35 -14.73
CA PRO A 479 24.83 -3.47 -15.68
C PRO A 479 24.55 -1.99 -15.39
N ALA A 480 25.44 -1.09 -15.86
CA ALA A 480 25.38 0.34 -15.56
C ALA A 480 23.99 0.97 -15.82
N GLU A 481 23.36 0.65 -16.97
CA GLU A 481 22.02 1.15 -17.33
C GLU A 481 20.98 0.85 -16.23
N SER A 482 20.95 -0.39 -15.75
CA SER A 482 20.06 -0.86 -14.68
C SER A 482 20.45 -0.33 -13.31
N ARG A 483 21.75 -0.35 -12.98
CA ARG A 483 22.27 0.14 -11.70
C ARG A 483 21.88 1.61 -11.47
N ASP A 484 22.08 2.45 -12.48
CA ASP A 484 21.80 3.88 -12.41
C ASP A 484 20.28 4.11 -12.27
N ALA A 485 19.47 3.45 -13.09
CA ALA A 485 18.02 3.55 -13.05
C ALA A 485 17.42 3.07 -11.71
N MET A 486 17.90 1.94 -11.18
CA MET A 486 17.52 1.44 -9.86
C MET A 486 17.93 2.42 -8.77
N GLY A 487 19.14 2.96 -8.82
CA GLY A 487 19.62 3.92 -7.82
C GLY A 487 18.76 5.18 -7.77
N GLU A 488 18.46 5.78 -8.93
CA GLU A 488 17.61 6.97 -9.00
C GLU A 488 16.21 6.70 -8.45
N ALA A 489 15.63 5.54 -8.77
CA ALA A 489 14.35 5.10 -8.23
C ALA A 489 14.38 4.99 -6.69
N LEU A 490 15.42 4.35 -6.12
CA LEU A 490 15.60 4.19 -4.67
C LEU A 490 15.74 5.54 -3.94
N ARG A 491 16.50 6.48 -4.50
CA ARG A 491 16.59 7.85 -3.96
C ARG A 491 15.25 8.57 -4.04
N PHE A 492 14.54 8.44 -5.17
CA PHE A 492 13.25 9.07 -5.34
C PHE A 492 12.22 8.58 -4.32
N ARG A 493 12.22 7.28 -3.97
CA ARG A 493 11.33 6.75 -2.91
C ARG A 493 11.49 7.49 -1.59
N HIS A 494 12.72 7.73 -1.13
CA HIS A 494 12.96 8.47 0.10
C HIS A 494 12.60 9.95 -0.02
N ARG A 495 12.87 10.56 -1.18
CA ARG A 495 12.39 11.92 -1.47
C ARG A 495 10.86 12.00 -1.39
N LEU A 496 10.14 10.94 -1.71
CA LEU A 496 8.68 10.88 -1.66
C LEU A 496 8.10 10.81 -0.24
N VAL A 497 8.90 10.55 0.80
CA VAL A 497 8.41 10.30 2.18
C VAL A 497 7.50 11.42 2.72
N PRO A 498 7.75 12.73 2.52
CA PRO A 498 6.81 13.77 2.97
C PRO A 498 5.39 13.64 2.37
N TYR A 499 5.31 13.29 1.08
CA TYR A 499 4.05 12.99 0.41
C TYR A 499 3.42 11.70 0.94
N LEU A 500 4.19 10.61 1.03
CA LEU A 500 3.72 9.32 1.51
C LEU A 500 3.20 9.40 2.94
N HIS A 501 3.87 10.16 3.80
CA HIS A 501 3.45 10.38 5.18
C HIS A 501 2.11 11.10 5.27
N THR A 502 1.90 12.10 4.42
CA THR A 502 0.59 12.75 4.30
C THR A 502 -0.48 11.77 3.81
N MET A 503 -0.15 10.91 2.83
CA MET A 503 -1.07 9.87 2.37
C MET A 503 -1.32 8.78 3.42
N ASN A 504 -0.40 8.58 4.36
CA ASN A 504 -0.56 7.65 5.47
C ASN A 504 -1.62 8.09 6.46
N HIS A 505 -1.64 9.38 6.82
CA HIS A 505 -2.76 9.98 7.56
C HIS A 505 -4.09 9.85 6.82
N ARG A 506 -4.09 10.03 5.49
CA ARG A 506 -5.28 9.85 4.67
C ARG A 506 -5.76 8.38 4.64
N SER A 507 -4.82 7.43 4.60
CA SER A 507 -5.09 5.99 4.67
C SER A 507 -5.71 5.59 6.00
N ALA A 508 -5.16 6.10 7.12
CA ALA A 508 -5.73 5.91 8.45
C ALA A 508 -7.14 6.55 8.60
N ALA A 509 -7.45 7.59 7.81
CA ALA A 509 -8.79 8.16 7.71
C ALA A 509 -9.73 7.39 6.75
N GLY A 510 -9.25 6.36 6.07
CA GLY A 510 -10.06 5.43 5.28
C GLY A 510 -9.91 5.51 3.76
N THR A 511 -8.99 6.32 3.22
CA THR A 511 -8.72 6.37 1.77
C THR A 511 -7.34 5.81 1.44
N ALA A 512 -7.29 4.66 0.74
CA ALA A 512 -6.03 4.00 0.38
C ALA A 512 -5.09 4.87 -0.48
N LEU A 513 -3.78 4.64 -0.34
CA LEU A 513 -2.74 5.26 -1.15
C LEU A 513 -2.86 4.85 -2.61
N VAL A 514 -2.87 3.55 -2.90
CA VAL A 514 -3.04 3.02 -4.26
C VAL A 514 -4.52 2.77 -4.50
N ARG A 515 -5.10 3.40 -5.54
CA ARG A 515 -6.51 3.24 -5.89
C ARG A 515 -6.67 2.98 -7.40
N PRO A 516 -7.41 1.96 -7.82
CA PRO A 516 -7.74 1.73 -9.22
C PRO A 516 -8.39 2.97 -9.85
N VAL A 517 -8.20 3.21 -11.14
CA VAL A 517 -8.75 4.41 -11.80
C VAL A 517 -10.28 4.48 -11.69
N TYR A 518 -10.98 3.34 -11.66
CA TYR A 518 -12.43 3.30 -11.46
C TYR A 518 -12.88 3.77 -10.06
N HIS A 519 -11.98 3.95 -9.07
CA HIS A 519 -12.32 4.66 -7.83
C HIS A 519 -12.46 6.16 -8.05
N LEU A 520 -11.74 6.72 -9.02
CA LEU A 520 -11.82 8.13 -9.40
C LEU A 520 -12.99 8.38 -10.36
N GLU A 521 -13.17 7.49 -11.33
CA GLU A 521 -14.13 7.64 -12.43
C GLU A 521 -15.08 6.43 -12.51
N PRO A 522 -15.92 6.20 -11.48
CA PRO A 522 -16.69 4.96 -11.35
C PRO A 522 -17.76 4.78 -12.43
N HIS A 523 -18.16 5.86 -13.12
CA HIS A 523 -19.16 5.83 -14.20
C HIS A 523 -18.55 5.75 -15.61
N ARG A 524 -17.22 5.71 -15.74
CA ARG A 524 -16.53 5.60 -17.02
C ARG A 524 -16.07 4.17 -17.24
N ASP A 525 -16.51 3.54 -18.33
CA ASP A 525 -16.16 2.16 -18.64
C ASP A 525 -14.65 2.01 -18.89
N GLU A 526 -14.03 3.05 -19.45
CA GLU A 526 -12.59 3.08 -19.75
C GLU A 526 -11.72 2.90 -18.49
N ALA A 527 -12.19 3.39 -17.34
CA ALA A 527 -11.48 3.28 -16.06
C ALA A 527 -11.37 1.84 -15.54
N TYR A 528 -12.19 0.91 -16.06
CA TYR A 528 -12.16 -0.51 -15.73
C TYR A 528 -11.26 -1.33 -16.68
N ASP A 529 -10.78 -0.72 -17.77
CA ASP A 529 -9.98 -1.40 -18.81
C ASP A 529 -8.46 -1.19 -18.64
N VAL A 530 -8.04 -0.56 -17.54
CA VAL A 530 -6.65 -0.16 -17.26
C VAL A 530 -6.16 -0.72 -15.91
N PRO A 531 -6.07 -2.06 -15.77
CA PRO A 531 -5.76 -2.71 -14.48
C PRO A 531 -4.37 -2.39 -13.93
N ASN A 532 -3.44 -1.96 -14.81
CA ASN A 532 -2.08 -1.57 -14.44
C ASN A 532 -1.91 -0.04 -14.34
N GLU A 533 -3.01 0.71 -14.29
CA GLU A 533 -3.01 2.14 -14.03
C GLU A 533 -3.75 2.42 -12.73
N TYR A 534 -3.20 3.31 -11.91
CA TYR A 534 -3.80 3.62 -10.61
C TYR A 534 -3.45 5.02 -10.14
N ALA A 535 -4.36 5.59 -9.36
CA ALA A 535 -4.08 6.77 -8.56
C ALA A 535 -3.09 6.40 -7.45
N PHE A 536 -2.03 7.19 -7.31
CA PHE A 536 -1.07 7.08 -6.22
C PHE A 536 -1.20 8.28 -5.30
N GLY A 537 -2.04 8.13 -4.29
CA GLY A 537 -2.43 9.13 -3.31
C GLY A 537 -3.46 10.12 -3.89
N SER A 538 -3.30 11.41 -3.57
CA SER A 538 -4.13 12.46 -4.13
C SER A 538 -3.64 12.91 -5.51
N GLU A 539 -2.32 13.12 -5.67
CA GLU A 539 -1.76 13.95 -6.73
C GLU A 539 -1.40 13.21 -8.03
N LEU A 540 -1.05 11.93 -7.94
CA LEU A 540 -0.36 11.21 -9.00
C LEU A 540 -1.24 10.14 -9.66
N LEU A 541 -1.01 9.92 -10.94
CA LEU A 541 -1.47 8.79 -11.74
C LEU A 541 -0.24 8.03 -12.23
N VAL A 542 -0.17 6.73 -11.95
CA VAL A 542 1.00 5.89 -12.25
C VAL A 542 0.59 4.78 -13.20
N ALA A 543 1.40 4.55 -14.23
CA ALA A 543 1.20 3.48 -15.20
C ALA A 543 2.54 2.73 -15.38
N PRO A 544 2.82 1.69 -14.57
CA PRO A 544 4.07 0.95 -14.67
C PRO A 544 4.24 0.26 -16.03
N ILE A 545 5.49 0.13 -16.48
CA ILE A 545 5.84 -0.64 -17.66
C ILE A 545 6.05 -2.09 -17.23
N VAL A 546 5.16 -2.97 -17.69
CA VAL A 546 5.10 -4.38 -17.30
C VAL A 546 5.36 -5.35 -18.47
N GLU A 547 5.89 -4.82 -19.57
CA GLU A 547 6.31 -5.59 -20.74
C GLU A 547 7.76 -5.18 -21.09
N PRO A 548 8.57 -6.08 -21.69
CA PRO A 548 9.91 -5.74 -22.17
C PRO A 548 9.88 -4.59 -23.19
N ARG A 549 10.95 -3.79 -23.23
CA ARG A 549 11.13 -2.75 -24.25
C ARG A 549 11.19 -3.32 -25.65
N ASP A 550 10.68 -2.56 -26.61
CA ASP A 550 10.76 -2.93 -28.01
C ASP A 550 12.20 -2.76 -28.53
N PRO A 551 12.76 -3.72 -29.29
CA PRO A 551 14.15 -3.67 -29.76
C PRO A 551 14.43 -2.58 -30.81
N ALA A 552 13.40 -2.06 -31.48
CA ALA A 552 13.56 -1.00 -32.47
C ALA A 552 13.54 0.39 -31.83
N SER A 553 12.60 0.66 -30.91
CA SER A 553 12.51 1.95 -30.21
C SER A 553 13.45 2.04 -29.00
N LEU A 554 13.81 0.90 -28.39
CA LEU A 554 14.47 0.79 -27.09
C LEU A 554 13.65 1.39 -25.94
N LEU A 555 12.32 1.48 -26.10
CA LEU A 555 11.39 2.00 -25.11
C LEU A 555 10.42 0.92 -24.65
N GLY A 556 10.11 0.94 -23.35
CA GLY A 556 8.96 0.23 -22.81
C GLY A 556 7.70 1.06 -22.96
N ARG A 557 6.53 0.39 -22.99
CA ARG A 557 5.23 1.02 -23.22
C ARG A 557 4.29 0.72 -22.05
N ALA A 558 3.58 1.73 -21.57
CA ALA A 558 2.43 1.57 -20.69
C ALA A 558 1.16 2.10 -21.39
N ARG A 559 0.12 1.28 -21.45
CA ARG A 559 -1.19 1.70 -21.96
C ARG A 559 -1.98 2.32 -20.81
N ALA A 560 -2.40 3.57 -20.98
CA ALA A 560 -3.14 4.33 -19.98
C ALA A 560 -4.42 4.94 -20.56
N TRP A 561 -5.40 5.20 -19.71
CA TRP A 561 -6.54 6.07 -19.98
C TRP A 561 -6.47 7.24 -19.00
N LEU A 562 -6.12 8.41 -19.52
CA LEU A 562 -6.00 9.61 -18.71
C LEU A 562 -7.40 10.16 -18.42
N PRO A 563 -7.81 10.30 -17.15
CA PRO A 563 -9.09 10.93 -16.80
C PRO A 563 -9.17 12.37 -17.33
N PRO A 564 -10.38 12.95 -17.45
CA PRO A 564 -10.54 14.34 -17.88
C PRO A 564 -9.66 15.32 -17.10
N GLY A 565 -8.99 16.23 -17.81
CA GLY A 565 -8.06 17.20 -17.23
C GLY A 565 -6.75 17.28 -18.00
N THR A 566 -5.72 17.83 -17.36
CA THR A 566 -4.37 17.93 -17.92
C THR A 566 -3.40 17.24 -16.95
N TRP A 567 -2.45 16.48 -17.49
CA TRP A 567 -1.55 15.62 -16.74
C TRP A 567 -0.11 15.85 -17.16
N THR A 568 0.80 16.14 -16.23
CA THR A 568 2.21 16.40 -16.53
C THR A 568 3.10 15.31 -15.94
N ASP A 569 3.90 14.67 -16.78
CA ASP A 569 4.85 13.65 -16.35
C ASP A 569 5.97 14.25 -15.49
N VAL A 570 6.12 13.73 -14.26
CA VAL A 570 7.02 14.30 -13.24
C VAL A 570 8.49 14.16 -13.58
N PHE A 571 8.87 13.22 -14.45
CA PHE A 571 10.26 12.98 -14.83
C PHE A 571 10.62 13.69 -16.13
N THR A 572 9.74 13.63 -17.13
CA THR A 572 10.01 14.18 -18.46
C THR A 572 9.52 15.61 -18.65
N GLY A 573 8.59 16.08 -17.81
CA GLY A 573 7.89 17.35 -17.99
C GLY A 573 6.87 17.34 -19.14
N THR A 574 6.67 16.21 -19.82
CA THR A 574 5.73 16.10 -20.93
C THR A 574 4.30 16.20 -20.41
N THR A 575 3.50 17.09 -20.99
CA THR A 575 2.11 17.34 -20.57
C THR A 575 1.13 16.75 -21.58
N TYR A 576 0.06 16.14 -21.09
CA TYR A 576 -0.97 15.48 -21.89
C TYR A 576 -2.35 16.04 -21.55
N ALA A 577 -3.20 16.18 -22.56
CA ALA A 577 -4.64 16.35 -22.35
C ALA A 577 -5.26 14.98 -22.04
N GLY A 578 -6.15 14.96 -21.05
CA GLY A 578 -6.89 13.79 -20.60
C GLY A 578 -8.13 13.48 -21.43
N ASP A 579 -9.03 12.69 -20.83
CA ASP A 579 -10.22 12.08 -21.46
C ASP A 579 -9.90 11.27 -22.72
N ARG A 580 -8.77 10.54 -22.69
CA ARG A 580 -8.29 9.74 -23.82
C ARG A 580 -7.36 8.62 -23.40
N ARG A 581 -7.26 7.61 -24.25
CA ARG A 581 -6.20 6.60 -24.17
C ARG A 581 -4.89 7.14 -24.74
N VAL A 582 -3.80 6.79 -24.08
CA VAL A 582 -2.43 7.15 -24.48
C VAL A 582 -1.53 5.94 -24.25
N ASP A 583 -0.68 5.65 -25.23
CA ASP A 583 0.44 4.74 -25.05
C ASP A 583 1.66 5.58 -24.66
N LEU A 584 2.12 5.43 -23.41
CA LEU A 584 3.19 6.20 -22.81
C LEU A 584 4.51 5.42 -22.94
N HIS A 585 5.52 5.99 -23.58
CA HIS A 585 6.78 5.31 -23.87
C HIS A 585 7.95 5.90 -23.06
N ARG A 586 8.68 5.04 -22.34
CA ARG A 586 9.85 5.47 -21.55
C ARG A 586 11.05 4.55 -21.78
N GLY A 587 12.26 5.13 -21.74
CA GLY A 587 13.48 4.35 -21.68
C GLY A 587 13.61 3.61 -20.35
N ILE A 588 14.74 2.95 -20.13
CA ILE A 588 14.93 2.19 -18.89
C ILE A 588 15.08 3.10 -17.66
N GLU A 589 15.33 4.39 -17.85
CA GLU A 589 15.53 5.37 -16.78
C GLU A 589 14.29 5.66 -15.93
N GLY A 590 13.08 5.32 -16.39
CA GLY A 590 11.87 5.58 -15.61
C GLY A 590 10.59 4.98 -16.18
N ILE A 591 9.49 5.20 -15.45
CA ILE A 591 8.13 4.83 -15.83
C ILE A 591 7.23 6.07 -15.89
N PRO A 592 6.08 6.00 -16.59
CA PRO A 592 5.11 7.09 -16.59
C PRO A 592 4.50 7.35 -15.20
N VAL A 593 4.70 8.57 -14.72
CA VAL A 593 4.14 9.08 -13.46
C VAL A 593 3.68 10.51 -13.69
N LEU A 594 2.37 10.72 -13.63
CA LEU A 594 1.73 11.94 -14.07
C LEU A 594 1.14 12.70 -12.89
N LEU A 595 1.51 13.97 -12.73
CA LEU A 595 0.95 14.91 -11.78
C LEU A 595 -0.25 15.61 -12.42
N ARG A 596 -1.41 15.59 -11.75
CA ARG A 596 -2.61 16.30 -12.22
C ARG A 596 -2.38 17.81 -12.29
N ALA A 597 -3.07 18.53 -13.18
CA ALA A 597 -3.05 19.99 -13.21
C ALA A 597 -3.46 20.61 -11.86
N GLY A 598 -2.73 21.63 -11.42
CA GLY A 598 -2.84 22.21 -10.08
C GLY A 598 -2.28 21.32 -8.97
N GLY A 599 -1.73 20.16 -9.32
CA GLY A 599 -1.10 19.26 -8.38
C GLY A 599 0.15 19.85 -7.76
N VAL A 600 0.33 19.58 -6.48
CA VAL A 600 1.44 20.06 -5.66
C VAL A 600 2.04 18.86 -4.92
N LEU A 601 3.23 18.43 -5.33
CA LEU A 601 3.90 17.24 -4.82
C LEU A 601 5.11 17.64 -3.97
N PRO A 602 5.02 17.57 -2.63
CA PRO A 602 6.17 17.81 -1.76
C PRO A 602 7.11 16.60 -1.72
N LEU A 603 8.39 16.88 -1.88
CA LEU A 603 9.50 15.94 -1.81
C LEU A 603 10.52 16.44 -0.79
N ALA A 604 11.19 15.53 -0.10
CA ALA A 604 12.44 15.85 0.56
C ALA A 604 13.47 16.30 -0.48
N ALA A 605 14.27 17.29 -0.12
CA ALA A 605 15.42 17.69 -0.93
C ALA A 605 16.42 16.52 -1.04
N GLU A 606 17.25 16.50 -2.09
CA GLU A 606 18.14 15.36 -2.40
C GLU A 606 19.09 14.95 -1.26
N GLY A 607 19.45 15.87 -0.36
CA GLY A 607 20.29 15.60 0.81
C GLY A 607 19.53 15.27 2.10
N GLU A 608 18.19 15.29 2.09
CA GLU A 608 17.33 15.18 3.28
C GLU A 608 16.52 13.88 3.23
N VAL A 609 17.19 12.75 2.95
CA VAL A 609 16.56 11.45 2.65
C VAL A 609 16.34 10.55 3.87
N ASP A 610 16.55 11.06 5.09
CA ASP A 610 16.24 10.31 6.31
C ASP A 610 14.72 10.19 6.49
N ALA A 611 14.21 8.95 6.46
CA ALA A 611 12.77 8.68 6.57
C ALA A 611 12.25 8.74 8.02
N THR A 612 13.12 8.93 9.02
CA THR A 612 12.74 8.97 10.44
C THR A 612 12.43 10.38 10.95
N VAL A 613 12.79 11.41 10.19
CA VAL A 613 12.63 12.82 10.59
C VAL A 613 11.94 13.67 9.52
N ASN A 614 11.43 14.83 9.94
CA ASN A 614 10.92 15.84 9.01
C ASN A 614 12.09 16.63 8.41
N PRO A 615 12.15 16.78 7.07
CA PRO A 615 13.30 17.37 6.41
C PRO A 615 13.40 18.87 6.65
N ALA A 616 14.63 19.39 6.77
CA ALA A 616 14.88 20.83 6.88
C ALA A 616 14.81 21.55 5.52
N ALA A 617 14.86 20.80 4.42
CA ALA A 617 14.68 21.30 3.07
C ALA A 617 13.74 20.42 2.24
N LEU A 618 12.82 21.07 1.52
CA LEU A 618 11.85 20.42 0.64
C LEU A 618 12.01 20.92 -0.79
N GLU A 619 11.74 20.06 -1.77
CA GLU A 619 11.42 20.42 -3.14
C GLU A 619 9.93 20.18 -3.37
N VAL A 620 9.24 21.11 -4.02
CA VAL A 620 7.82 20.99 -4.31
C VAL A 620 7.63 21.07 -5.81
N LEU A 621 7.20 19.95 -6.42
CA LEU A 621 6.83 19.95 -7.83
C LEU A 621 5.41 20.49 -8.01
N VAL A 622 5.23 21.42 -8.94
CA VAL A 622 3.95 22.05 -9.25
C VAL A 622 3.63 21.84 -10.72
N ALA A 623 2.44 21.31 -11.03
CA ALA A 623 1.91 21.25 -12.40
C ALA A 623 1.00 22.46 -12.66
N PRO A 624 1.49 23.56 -13.28
CA PRO A 624 0.86 24.86 -13.14
C PRO A 624 -0.37 25.12 -14.03
N ALA A 625 -0.83 24.11 -14.77
CA ALA A 625 -1.90 24.25 -15.77
C ALA A 625 -3.29 24.58 -15.20
N ALA A 626 -3.48 24.47 -13.89
CA ALA A 626 -4.68 24.89 -13.18
C ALA A 626 -4.31 25.30 -11.75
N SER A 627 -5.18 26.00 -11.04
CA SER A 627 -5.01 26.26 -9.61
C SER A 627 -5.23 24.99 -8.80
N GLY A 628 -4.57 24.88 -7.65
CA GLY A 628 -4.73 23.73 -6.76
C GLY A 628 -3.98 23.89 -5.45
N SER A 629 -4.15 22.94 -4.56
CA SER A 629 -3.53 22.97 -3.24
C SER A 629 -3.30 21.59 -2.67
N PHE A 630 -2.29 21.48 -1.82
CA PHE A 630 -1.96 20.30 -1.04
C PHE A 630 -1.72 20.70 0.41
N THR A 631 -2.21 19.91 1.37
CA THR A 631 -1.91 20.12 2.79
C THR A 631 -0.89 19.08 3.22
N LEU A 632 0.36 19.51 3.44
CA LEU A 632 1.41 18.68 3.99
C LEU A 632 1.11 18.39 5.46
N VAL A 633 1.11 17.12 5.84
CA VAL A 633 0.87 16.64 7.21
C VAL A 633 2.17 16.06 7.75
N GLU A 634 2.58 16.50 8.94
CA GLU A 634 3.85 16.14 9.58
C GLU A 634 3.63 15.90 11.08
N ASP A 635 4.29 14.90 11.63
CA ASP A 635 4.32 14.58 13.07
C ASP A 635 5.73 14.08 13.44
N ARG A 636 5.91 13.63 14.68
CA ARG A 636 7.16 12.99 15.14
C ARG A 636 6.87 11.54 15.51
N GLU A 637 7.87 10.67 15.33
CA GLU A 637 7.73 9.23 15.64
C GLU A 637 7.33 8.97 17.10
N ASP A 638 7.82 9.76 18.04
CA ASP A 638 7.52 9.63 19.47
C ASP A 638 6.16 10.23 19.88
N THR A 639 5.56 11.07 19.04
CA THR A 639 4.28 11.72 19.30
C THR A 639 3.45 11.82 18.01
N PRO A 640 2.94 10.69 17.46
CA PRO A 640 2.21 10.69 16.19
C PRO A 640 0.87 11.43 16.25
N ASP A 641 0.28 11.58 17.45
CA ASP A 641 -0.95 12.36 17.66
C ASP A 641 -0.72 13.89 17.61
N SER A 642 0.54 14.33 17.69
CA SER A 642 0.95 15.74 17.63
C SER A 642 1.20 16.17 16.19
N VAL A 643 0.10 16.40 15.46
CA VAL A 643 0.14 16.74 14.04
C VAL A 643 0.35 18.24 13.78
N CYS A 644 1.22 18.54 12.83
CA CYS A 644 1.42 19.83 12.20
C CYS A 644 0.98 19.77 10.74
N THR A 645 0.34 20.83 10.25
CA THR A 645 -0.10 20.92 8.85
C THR A 645 0.36 22.21 8.20
N THR A 646 0.85 22.12 6.95
CA THR A 646 1.25 23.27 6.14
C THR A 646 0.52 23.23 4.79
N ARG A 647 -0.31 24.22 4.51
CA ARG A 647 -1.04 24.31 3.23
C ARG A 647 -0.16 24.95 2.16
N LEU A 648 0.01 24.25 1.04
CA LEU A 648 0.72 24.68 -0.16
C LEU A 648 -0.31 24.93 -1.25
N ALA A 649 -0.32 26.13 -1.85
CA ALA A 649 -1.34 26.50 -2.83
C ALA A 649 -0.75 27.21 -4.05
N TRP A 650 -1.12 26.75 -5.23
CA TRP A 650 -0.84 27.40 -6.50
C TRP A 650 -2.12 28.04 -7.05
N ASP A 651 -2.02 29.31 -7.41
CA ASP A 651 -3.06 30.05 -8.12
C ASP A 651 -2.56 30.40 -9.53
N ALA A 652 -3.14 29.74 -10.54
CA ALA A 652 -2.75 29.91 -11.93
C ALA A 652 -3.17 31.27 -12.50
N ASP A 653 -4.29 31.84 -12.05
CA ASP A 653 -4.84 33.10 -12.56
C ASP A 653 -3.98 34.28 -12.13
N THR A 654 -3.47 34.23 -10.91
CA THR A 654 -2.60 35.28 -10.35
C THR A 654 -1.10 34.94 -10.45
N SER A 655 -0.76 33.72 -10.87
CA SER A 655 0.61 33.20 -10.90
C SER A 655 1.32 33.31 -9.54
N VAL A 656 0.59 32.95 -8.47
CA VAL A 656 1.07 33.03 -7.09
C VAL A 656 1.13 31.63 -6.47
N PHE A 657 2.28 31.28 -5.91
CA PHE A 657 2.45 30.13 -5.04
C PHE A 657 2.52 30.58 -3.57
N ARG A 658 1.77 29.92 -2.69
CA ARG A 658 1.72 30.22 -1.26
C ARG A 658 2.13 29.00 -0.45
N ILE A 659 3.03 29.24 0.50
CA ILE A 659 3.29 28.36 1.64
C ILE A 659 2.59 29.05 2.81
N GLU A 660 1.45 28.54 3.25
CA GLU A 660 0.76 29.11 4.40
C GLU A 660 1.53 28.84 5.69
N ALA A 661 1.29 29.65 6.73
CA ALA A 661 1.85 29.40 8.05
C ALA A 661 1.41 28.02 8.56
N ALA A 662 2.34 27.25 9.14
CA ALA A 662 2.01 25.94 9.66
C ALA A 662 1.02 26.04 10.83
N THR A 663 0.13 25.07 10.99
CA THR A 663 -0.86 25.01 12.07
C THR A 663 -0.81 23.68 12.82
N GLY A 664 -1.25 23.63 14.07
CA GLY A 664 -1.12 22.44 14.92
C GLY A 664 0.16 22.46 15.77
N ASP A 665 0.77 21.30 16.01
CA ASP A 665 1.98 21.18 16.82
C ASP A 665 3.24 21.56 16.03
N ARG A 666 3.56 22.85 16.01
CA ARG A 666 4.73 23.39 15.31
C ARG A 666 6.06 22.90 15.87
N THR A 667 6.10 22.24 17.04
CA THR A 667 7.35 21.66 17.56
C THR A 667 7.77 20.40 16.79
N SER A 668 6.85 19.80 16.03
CA SER A 668 7.09 18.65 15.16
C SER A 668 7.89 18.99 13.89
N VAL A 669 8.11 20.27 13.59
CA VAL A 669 8.70 20.74 12.33
C VAL A 669 9.85 21.74 12.58
N PRO A 670 10.87 21.81 11.71
CA PRO A 670 11.88 22.85 11.79
C PRO A 670 11.27 24.25 11.79
N ALA A 671 11.76 25.13 12.67
CA ALA A 671 11.28 26.52 12.79
C ALA A 671 11.50 27.32 11.50
N ARG A 672 12.53 26.98 10.74
CA ARG A 672 12.86 27.60 9.45
C ARG A 672 13.22 26.51 8.44
N ARG A 673 12.72 26.62 7.22
CA ARG A 673 12.89 25.62 6.16
C ARG A 673 13.32 26.25 4.85
N ARG A 674 14.14 25.51 4.10
CA ARG A 674 14.44 25.82 2.69
C ARG A 674 13.41 25.13 1.80
N TRP A 675 12.85 25.87 0.85
CA TRP A 675 11.87 25.37 -0.09
C TRP A 675 12.32 25.65 -1.51
N ARG A 676 12.43 24.62 -2.32
CA ARG A 676 12.59 24.75 -3.76
C ARG A 676 11.24 24.52 -4.43
N ILE A 677 10.68 25.56 -5.05
CA ILE A 677 9.42 25.43 -5.77
C ILE A 677 9.73 25.21 -7.25
N THR A 678 9.46 24.01 -7.75
CA THR A 678 9.78 23.58 -9.11
C THR A 678 8.51 23.48 -9.94
N PHE A 679 8.34 24.39 -10.89
CA PHE A 679 7.24 24.37 -11.83
C PHE A 679 7.56 23.47 -13.02
N LEU A 680 6.70 22.50 -13.31
CA LEU A 680 6.78 21.61 -14.47
C LEU A 680 6.24 22.31 -15.73
N ALA A 681 6.88 23.42 -16.08
CA ALA A 681 6.60 24.26 -17.24
C ALA A 681 7.84 25.10 -17.58
N ALA A 682 7.83 25.77 -18.73
CA ALA A 682 8.84 26.79 -19.01
C ALA A 682 8.51 28.12 -18.30
N PRO A 683 9.50 28.88 -17.82
CA PRO A 683 9.24 30.17 -17.19
C PRO A 683 8.70 31.20 -18.19
N ALA A 684 7.96 32.18 -17.67
CA ALA A 684 7.62 33.40 -18.39
C ALA A 684 8.90 34.18 -18.74
N THR A 685 8.85 34.97 -19.82
CA THR A 685 10.00 35.78 -20.23
C THR A 685 10.40 36.76 -19.12
N GLY A 686 11.66 36.69 -18.67
CA GLY A 686 12.18 37.57 -17.62
C GLY A 686 11.86 37.14 -16.19
N GLN A 687 11.27 35.96 -15.98
CA GLN A 687 11.13 35.37 -14.64
C GLN A 687 12.51 35.05 -14.04
N PRO A 688 12.85 35.55 -12.84
CA PRO A 688 14.02 35.09 -12.09
C PRO A 688 13.88 33.61 -11.71
N VAL A 689 14.94 32.84 -11.90
CA VAL A 689 14.99 31.40 -11.60
C VAL A 689 16.32 31.07 -10.94
N ASP A 690 16.32 30.13 -10.00
CA ASP A 690 17.53 29.59 -9.38
C ASP A 690 18.08 28.42 -10.20
N GLU A 691 17.19 27.63 -10.80
CA GLU A 691 17.53 26.51 -11.67
C GLU A 691 16.53 26.41 -12.84
N GLN A 692 17.02 26.00 -14.02
CA GLN A 692 16.18 25.77 -15.18
C GLN A 692 16.65 24.52 -15.93
N GLY A 693 15.70 23.64 -16.24
CA GLY A 693 15.90 22.43 -17.03
C GLY A 693 14.90 22.32 -18.19
N PRO A 694 14.98 21.26 -18.99
CA PRO A 694 13.99 20.98 -20.02
C PRO A 694 12.58 20.87 -19.41
N GLY A 695 11.68 21.77 -19.79
CA GLY A 695 10.28 21.74 -19.34
C GLY A 695 10.06 22.05 -17.86
N ARG A 696 11.05 22.61 -17.15
CA ARG A 696 10.90 23.00 -15.74
C ARG A 696 11.79 24.16 -15.32
N PHE A 697 11.40 24.87 -14.28
CA PHE A 697 12.26 25.82 -13.58
C PHE A 697 11.96 25.85 -12.08
N SER A 698 12.93 26.31 -11.29
CA SER A 698 12.86 26.33 -9.84
C SER A 698 13.11 27.72 -9.27
N VAL A 699 12.46 28.02 -8.15
CA VAL A 699 12.72 29.19 -7.31
C VAL A 699 12.91 28.76 -5.87
N ASP A 700 13.99 29.18 -5.25
CA ASP A 700 14.35 28.84 -3.87
C ASP A 700 13.86 29.91 -2.89
N LEU A 701 13.32 29.47 -1.76
CA LEU A 701 12.80 30.28 -0.68
C LEU A 701 13.37 29.79 0.65
N ASP A 702 13.61 30.72 1.57
CA ASP A 702 13.94 30.42 2.96
C ASP A 702 12.82 30.99 3.84
N VAL A 703 12.09 30.11 4.50
CA VAL A 703 10.75 30.39 5.05
C VAL A 703 10.74 30.12 6.53
N ASP A 704 10.30 31.10 7.33
CA ASP A 704 9.93 30.87 8.71
C ASP A 704 8.57 30.16 8.76
N THR A 705 8.54 29.00 9.41
CA THR A 705 7.38 28.11 9.47
C THR A 705 6.17 28.78 10.13
N VAL A 706 6.38 29.82 10.96
CA VAL A 706 5.27 30.54 11.62
C VAL A 706 4.62 31.61 10.75
N ASP A 707 5.37 32.14 9.77
CA ASP A 707 4.93 33.24 8.92
C ASP A 707 4.45 32.76 7.54
N GLY A 708 5.04 31.67 7.03
CA GLY A 708 4.82 31.21 5.67
C GLY A 708 5.52 32.10 4.63
N ALA A 709 5.20 31.90 3.35
CA ALA A 709 5.76 32.66 2.25
C ALA A 709 4.82 32.77 1.05
N VAL A 710 5.05 33.80 0.23
CA VAL A 710 4.32 34.06 -1.01
C VAL A 710 5.33 34.29 -2.13
N LEU A 711 5.28 33.45 -3.16
CA LEU A 711 6.05 33.57 -4.39
C LEU A 711 5.12 34.05 -5.51
N THR A 712 5.34 35.26 -6.00
CA THR A 712 4.64 35.80 -7.17
C THR A 712 5.55 35.73 -8.39
N LEU A 713 5.12 35.02 -9.44
CA LEU A 713 5.86 34.98 -10.70
C LEU A 713 5.60 36.25 -11.52
N THR A 714 6.54 36.62 -12.39
CA THR A 714 6.44 37.78 -13.28
C THR A 714 5.38 37.60 -14.37
N GLY A 715 4.95 36.36 -14.61
CA GLY A 715 3.86 35.99 -15.51
C GLY A 715 3.59 34.49 -15.47
N ALA A 716 2.55 34.06 -16.19
CA ALA A 716 2.12 32.68 -16.22
C ALA A 716 3.21 31.74 -16.80
N PRO A 717 3.51 30.60 -16.14
CA PRO A 717 4.34 29.55 -16.71
C PRO A 717 3.75 29.01 -18.02
N ARG A 718 4.62 28.69 -18.99
CA ARG A 718 4.22 28.13 -20.28
C ARG A 718 4.24 26.60 -20.21
N VAL A 719 3.06 26.02 -20.08
CA VAL A 719 2.85 24.57 -19.93
C VAL A 719 3.17 23.81 -21.22
N GLY A 720 3.71 22.61 -21.08
CA GLY A 720 4.09 21.73 -22.17
C GLY A 720 5.57 21.79 -22.52
N VAL A 721 6.00 20.89 -23.41
CA VAL A 721 7.38 20.77 -23.90
C VAL A 721 7.38 20.75 -25.42
N ASP A 722 8.43 21.30 -26.05
CA ASP A 722 8.59 21.12 -27.50
C ASP A 722 9.01 19.67 -27.80
N ALA A 723 8.09 18.91 -28.38
CA ALA A 723 8.29 17.53 -28.82
C ALA A 723 9.49 17.34 -29.77
N ARG A 724 9.97 18.38 -30.48
CA ARG A 724 11.06 18.25 -31.46
C ARG A 724 12.35 17.68 -30.83
N ASP A 725 12.74 18.16 -29.66
CA ASP A 725 13.96 17.69 -29.01
C ASP A 725 13.83 16.23 -28.52
N GLY A 726 12.64 15.87 -28.00
CA GLY A 726 12.33 14.49 -27.64
C GLY A 726 12.35 13.57 -28.86
N ALA A 727 11.70 13.98 -29.94
CA ALA A 727 11.62 13.23 -31.18
C ALA A 727 13.00 13.05 -31.85
N ARG A 728 13.85 14.08 -31.78
CA ARG A 728 15.24 13.99 -32.25
C ARG A 728 16.01 12.92 -31.47
N ARG A 729 15.97 12.96 -30.12
CA ARG A 729 16.64 11.96 -29.28
C ARG A 729 16.11 10.55 -29.51
N LEU A 730 14.80 10.41 -29.71
CA LEU A 730 14.15 9.14 -30.06
C LEU A 730 14.70 8.59 -31.38
N LEU A 731 14.69 9.38 -32.45
CA LEU A 731 15.21 8.98 -33.75
C LEU A 731 16.72 8.68 -33.70
N GLU A 732 17.51 9.47 -32.96
CA GLU A 732 18.94 9.21 -32.78
C GLU A 732 19.21 7.81 -32.19
N ARG A 733 18.39 7.36 -31.23
CA ARG A 733 18.53 6.07 -30.54
C ARG A 733 17.87 4.90 -31.27
N ALA A 734 16.83 5.15 -32.07
CA ALA A 734 16.05 4.12 -32.73
C ALA A 734 16.90 3.23 -33.66
N GLN A 735 16.74 1.91 -33.50
CA GLN A 735 17.33 0.86 -34.33
C GLN A 735 16.52 0.68 -35.63
N ALA A 736 16.54 1.72 -36.45
CA ALA A 736 15.85 1.80 -37.74
C ALA A 736 16.78 2.37 -38.83
N GLY A 737 16.38 2.24 -40.10
CA GLY A 737 17.15 2.74 -41.22
C GLY A 737 17.33 4.27 -41.18
N ASN A 738 18.57 4.74 -41.40
CA ASN A 738 18.88 6.16 -41.35
C ASN A 738 18.12 7.01 -42.39
N PRO A 739 17.86 6.54 -43.63
CA PRO A 739 17.02 7.28 -44.58
C PRO A 739 15.60 7.54 -44.06
N GLU A 740 14.96 6.51 -43.49
CA GLU A 740 13.59 6.56 -42.95
C GLU A 740 13.54 7.46 -41.71
N LYS A 741 14.56 7.40 -40.85
CA LYS A 741 14.70 8.32 -39.71
C LYS A 741 14.88 9.77 -40.16
N LEU A 742 15.65 10.02 -41.21
CA LEU A 742 15.83 11.37 -41.76
C LEU A 742 14.53 11.88 -42.39
N GLU A 743 13.77 11.03 -43.05
CA GLU A 743 12.44 11.35 -43.57
C GLU A 743 11.48 11.72 -42.43
N ALA A 744 11.37 10.88 -41.40
CA ALA A 744 10.57 11.17 -40.21
C ALA A 744 11.00 12.47 -39.52
N TRP A 745 12.31 12.72 -39.40
CA TRP A 745 12.81 13.97 -38.83
C TRP A 745 12.36 15.19 -39.64
N ARG A 746 12.38 15.11 -40.98
CA ARG A 746 11.88 16.20 -41.84
C ARG A 746 10.40 16.46 -41.61
N VAL A 747 9.60 15.42 -41.39
CA VAL A 747 8.17 15.55 -41.04
C VAL A 747 8.00 16.21 -39.68
N VAL A 748 8.74 15.77 -38.66
CA VAL A 748 8.62 16.29 -37.28
C VAL A 748 9.11 17.74 -37.16
N ALA A 749 10.25 18.05 -37.78
CA ALA A 749 10.95 19.32 -37.62
C ALA A 749 10.32 20.48 -38.39
N ARG A 750 9.55 20.19 -39.46
CA ARG A 750 8.91 21.25 -40.26
C ARG A 750 7.89 22.05 -39.46
N ASP A 751 7.66 23.27 -39.90
CA ASP A 751 6.63 24.13 -39.35
C ASP A 751 5.28 23.84 -40.02
N ALA A 752 4.54 22.89 -39.45
CA ALA A 752 3.23 22.45 -39.93
C ALA A 752 2.32 22.05 -38.75
N PRO A 753 0.98 22.09 -38.93
CA PRO A 753 0.03 21.62 -37.92
C PRO A 753 0.38 20.22 -37.41
N ARG A 754 0.15 19.98 -36.11
CA ARG A 754 0.45 18.70 -35.46
C ARG A 754 -0.24 17.52 -36.14
N ALA A 755 -1.52 17.68 -36.47
CA ALA A 755 -2.31 16.68 -37.16
C ALA A 755 -1.70 16.30 -38.52
N ASP A 756 -1.22 17.27 -39.29
CA ASP A 756 -0.60 17.03 -40.59
C ASP A 756 0.75 16.30 -40.45
N ARG A 757 1.54 16.63 -39.42
CA ARG A 757 2.79 15.93 -39.12
C ARG A 757 2.53 14.48 -38.70
N ILE A 758 1.53 14.24 -37.85
CA ILE A 758 1.12 12.89 -37.44
C ILE A 758 0.60 12.08 -38.64
N ALA A 759 -0.23 12.68 -39.48
CA ALA A 759 -0.78 12.01 -40.67
C ALA A 759 0.33 11.64 -41.67
N GLU A 760 1.31 12.52 -41.90
CA GLU A 760 2.42 12.23 -42.81
C GLU A 760 3.42 11.21 -42.24
N LEU A 761 3.64 11.21 -40.92
CA LEU A 761 4.43 10.17 -40.25
C LEU A 761 3.88 8.75 -40.50
N ALA A 762 2.57 8.61 -40.72
CA ALA A 762 1.97 7.33 -41.06
C ALA A 762 2.42 6.79 -42.43
N SER A 763 2.93 7.64 -43.32
CA SER A 763 3.48 7.23 -44.63
C SER A 763 4.98 6.90 -44.60
N VAL A 764 5.69 7.23 -43.51
CA VAL A 764 7.11 6.91 -43.38
C VAL A 764 7.26 5.45 -42.94
N ASP A 765 8.14 4.70 -43.63
CA ASP A 765 8.41 3.29 -43.36
C ASP A 765 9.29 3.10 -42.11
N LEU A 766 8.78 3.53 -40.95
CA LEU A 766 9.40 3.32 -39.65
C LEU A 766 8.81 2.08 -38.96
N PRO A 767 9.61 1.40 -38.09
CA PRO A 767 9.07 0.45 -37.13
C PRO A 767 7.90 1.06 -36.35
N VAL A 768 6.85 0.26 -36.14
CA VAL A 768 5.59 0.72 -35.51
C VAL A 768 5.86 1.38 -34.15
N SER A 769 6.67 0.75 -33.31
CA SER A 769 7.05 1.24 -31.98
C SER A 769 7.74 2.62 -32.00
N VAL A 770 8.60 2.88 -33.00
CA VAL A 770 9.27 4.17 -33.15
C VAL A 770 8.26 5.24 -33.59
N ARG A 771 7.37 4.90 -34.52
CA ARG A 771 6.31 5.80 -34.98
C ARG A 771 5.33 6.13 -33.85
N ASP A 772 4.91 5.14 -33.07
CA ASP A 772 3.96 5.34 -31.98
C ASP A 772 4.54 6.26 -30.89
N ALA A 773 5.82 6.09 -30.53
CA ALA A 773 6.51 6.99 -29.61
C ALA A 773 6.68 8.42 -30.17
N LEU A 774 6.86 8.59 -31.50
CA LEU A 774 6.82 9.92 -32.12
C LEU A 774 5.42 10.54 -32.06
N VAL A 775 4.38 9.73 -32.24
CA VAL A 775 2.98 10.17 -32.17
C VAL A 775 2.60 10.59 -30.75
N GLU A 776 3.06 9.89 -29.71
CA GLU A 776 2.91 10.31 -28.31
C GLU A 776 3.48 11.71 -28.10
N LEU A 777 4.75 11.93 -28.50
CA LEU A 777 5.42 13.21 -28.34
C LEU A 777 4.71 14.34 -29.11
N LEU A 778 4.30 14.11 -30.36
CA LEU A 778 3.57 15.11 -31.14
C LEU A 778 2.14 15.35 -30.64
N GLY A 779 1.56 14.36 -29.96
CA GLY A 779 0.24 14.42 -29.35
C GLY A 779 0.21 15.13 -28.00
N SER A 780 1.38 15.47 -27.42
CA SER A 780 1.48 16.19 -26.16
C SER A 780 1.06 17.66 -26.28
N VAL A 781 0.84 18.29 -25.14
CA VAL A 781 0.63 19.74 -25.02
C VAL A 781 1.97 20.45 -25.24
N HIS A 782 1.94 21.54 -26.01
CA HIS A 782 3.11 22.34 -26.36
C HIS A 782 2.99 23.76 -25.78
N PRO A 783 4.12 24.43 -25.49
CA PRO A 783 4.11 25.81 -25.02
C PRO A 783 3.42 26.77 -25.99
N GLY A 784 2.46 27.57 -25.48
CA GLY A 784 1.84 28.66 -26.24
C GLY A 784 0.78 28.24 -27.27
N THR A 785 0.28 27.00 -27.18
CA THR A 785 -0.96 26.60 -27.86
C THR A 785 -2.08 26.56 -26.82
N ASP A 786 -2.99 27.53 -26.88
CA ASP A 786 -4.29 27.45 -26.19
C ASP A 786 -5.15 26.33 -26.78
#